data_AF-A0A969KGW8-F1
#
_entry.id   AF-A0A969KGW8-F1
#
_cell.length_a   1.000
_cell.length_b   1.000
_cell.length_c   1.000
_cell.angle_alpha   90.00
_cell.angle_beta   90.00
_cell.angle_gamma   90.00
#
_symmetry.space_group_name_H-M   'P 1'
#
loop_
_entity.id
_entity.type
_entity.pdbx_description
1 polymer ?
#
loop_
_entity_poly.entity_id
_entity_poly.type
_entity_poly.pdbx_seq_one_letter_code
_entity_poly.pdbx_strand_id
1 'polypeptide(L)'
;MVGGSVINTGSLTAPNGTITLAAIPGESQVKLTHDGMALGLVLDALPAGEINNDAPIGLKPEELPRYLTGGSNVGNATGVELGADGQLYLVGSAMHLKQGDVVVAGEISAPEVQLMAAGKVTPTDPGLVQGDVTVVRYPEAGGTNILSIIDSHADNAQSLLYGDTAGAIATIVNDNEDGIGAITETLAKIDALLDGMSITAEGNEGNFWLGNTWVTPETIEDYQGQLAKWSVSFTDAADLLLYSCFTALGTSGEAFISSLANLTGLDVAASTNATGSANNGGDWTLERRTGNIELGNVFTDATLATWDGKLQTFTVENGNDSGADSLRDEIANANGSLGADEIRFANGVTLVTLTTAELGIIQELTISGGATNVTIQRSTAGGTPDFRIFNVNSVTTTFDNLTITGGNTTGAFGGGIESRGDVNLTNSTVSGNSSRLSGGGINSFQGDISLINSTVSGNSSTGNGGGIRSGSTVSLTNSTVSGNSAGRDGGGINGFRGDINLTNSTVAFNTAGSFGGGVALKALFRTTTNTFTNSIIANNTASTGPDVGIRRNSQSFNISNSLILSTAGMDNGSSGVPVNGVNGNIIGLDPQLAPLANNGGSTETHLLLSGSPAIDAGGVTALTTDQRGFARLFGAGVDMGAVEFGTVNPNPVTTPTTPATPATPATPATIATQALAAEGSDFNLIRQIWTDPIEETEALTDELEVERACTSIPGLELKSDENDGSTDDKDLAATAKAEFDGNCLPIAVE
;
A
#
# COMPACT_ATOMS: atom_id res chain seq x y z
N MET A 1 12.60 33.76 -22.45
CA MET A 1 12.53 34.62 -21.25
C MET A 1 11.60 35.78 -21.54
N VAL A 2 10.64 36.01 -20.68
CA VAL A 2 9.82 37.23 -20.71
C VAL A 2 9.93 37.84 -19.32
N GLY A 3 10.45 39.06 -19.21
CA GLY A 3 10.53 39.79 -17.93
C GLY A 3 11.54 39.25 -16.90
N GLY A 4 12.57 38.49 -17.29
CA GLY A 4 13.56 37.93 -16.34
C GLY A 4 13.14 36.62 -15.66
N SER A 5 12.08 35.98 -16.16
CA SER A 5 11.60 34.67 -15.69
C SER A 5 11.90 33.57 -16.72
N VAL A 6 12.05 32.32 -16.24
CA VAL A 6 12.29 31.12 -17.06
C VAL A 6 11.01 30.30 -17.13
N ILE A 7 10.63 29.87 -18.33
CA ILE A 7 9.47 29.02 -18.56
C ILE A 7 9.93 27.86 -19.44
N ASN A 8 9.81 26.62 -18.95
CA ASN A 8 9.94 25.42 -19.78
C ASN A 8 8.57 24.98 -20.28
N THR A 9 8.43 24.87 -21.59
CA THR A 9 7.16 24.54 -22.27
C THR A 9 7.30 23.31 -23.17
N GLY A 10 8.50 22.74 -23.25
CA GLY A 10 8.82 21.53 -24.00
C GLY A 10 9.41 20.46 -23.10
N SER A 11 9.95 19.40 -23.71
CA SER A 11 10.62 18.32 -22.97
C SER A 11 12.13 18.56 -22.88
N LEU A 12 12.69 18.42 -21.68
CA LEU A 12 14.12 18.41 -21.41
C LEU A 12 14.50 17.05 -20.82
N THR A 13 15.45 16.35 -21.46
CA THR A 13 15.91 15.03 -21.00
C THR A 13 17.43 14.99 -20.93
N ALA A 14 17.96 14.49 -19.80
CA ALA A 14 19.39 14.26 -19.60
C ALA A 14 19.61 12.90 -18.92
N PRO A 15 19.60 11.78 -19.67
CA PRO A 15 19.59 10.43 -19.08
C PRO A 15 20.77 10.08 -18.17
N ASN A 16 21.88 10.81 -18.27
CA ASN A 16 23.09 10.60 -17.46
C ASN A 16 23.71 11.94 -17.01
N GLY A 17 22.90 12.99 -16.83
CA GLY A 17 23.41 14.30 -16.47
C GLY A 17 22.40 15.13 -15.71
N THR A 18 22.83 16.28 -15.21
CA THR A 18 22.00 17.18 -14.43
C THR A 18 21.31 18.19 -15.33
N ILE A 19 20.05 18.52 -15.02
CA ILE A 19 19.34 19.64 -15.65
C ILE A 19 19.25 20.80 -14.64
N THR A 20 19.75 21.98 -15.02
CA THR A 20 19.60 23.20 -14.21
C THR A 20 18.77 24.24 -14.97
N LEU A 21 17.66 24.69 -14.37
CA LEU A 21 16.89 25.84 -14.84
C LEU A 21 17.04 26.97 -13.81
N ALA A 22 17.60 28.11 -14.22
CA ALA A 22 17.87 29.21 -13.30
C ALA A 22 17.33 30.55 -13.82
N ALA A 23 16.56 31.27 -13.01
CA ALA A 23 16.19 32.66 -13.21
C ALA A 23 17.07 33.58 -12.34
N ILE A 24 18.16 34.10 -12.93
CA ILE A 24 19.20 34.86 -12.21
C ILE A 24 18.85 36.36 -12.17
N PRO A 25 18.83 37.02 -11.00
CA PRO A 25 18.58 38.46 -10.89
C PRO A 25 19.56 39.31 -11.71
N GLY A 26 19.03 40.29 -12.45
CA GLY A 26 19.84 41.28 -13.19
C GLY A 26 20.41 40.79 -14.53
N GLU A 27 20.35 39.49 -14.81
CA GLU A 27 20.78 38.90 -16.07
C GLU A 27 19.59 38.64 -16.99
N SER A 28 19.73 38.99 -18.26
CA SER A 28 18.74 38.66 -19.30
C SER A 28 19.27 37.56 -20.22
N GLN A 29 20.03 36.61 -19.69
CA GLN A 29 20.72 35.59 -20.48
C GLN A 29 20.29 34.18 -20.05
N VAL A 30 20.07 33.28 -21.00
CA VAL A 30 19.94 31.83 -20.74
C VAL A 30 21.30 31.19 -20.91
N LYS A 31 21.80 30.52 -19.88
CA LYS A 31 23.06 29.79 -19.92
C LYS A 31 22.78 28.29 -19.93
N LEU A 32 23.22 27.60 -20.97
CA LEU A 32 23.17 26.13 -21.10
C LEU A 32 24.59 25.59 -20.90
N THR A 33 24.75 24.73 -19.90
CA THR A 33 26.02 24.07 -19.55
C THR A 33 25.78 22.61 -19.17
N HIS A 34 26.80 21.77 -19.30
CA HIS A 34 26.86 20.46 -18.65
C HIS A 34 28.20 20.34 -17.90
N ASP A 35 28.29 19.41 -16.95
CA ASP A 35 29.54 19.13 -16.24
C ASP A 35 30.63 18.67 -17.21
N GLY A 36 31.77 19.38 -17.18
CA GLY A 36 32.89 19.18 -18.10
C GLY A 36 32.88 20.05 -19.37
N MET A 37 31.87 20.91 -19.57
CA MET A 37 31.83 21.86 -20.69
C MET A 37 32.68 23.10 -20.36
N ALA A 38 33.77 23.34 -21.10
CA ALA A 38 34.66 24.49 -20.87
C ALA A 38 34.06 25.86 -21.28
N LEU A 39 33.02 25.85 -22.12
CA LEU A 39 32.33 27.03 -22.65
C LEU A 39 30.83 26.75 -22.65
N GLY A 40 30.07 27.41 -21.78
CA GLY A 40 28.60 27.37 -21.81
C GLY A 40 28.04 28.14 -22.99
N LEU A 41 26.89 27.70 -23.52
CA LEU A 41 26.13 28.47 -24.50
C LEU A 41 25.32 29.54 -23.75
N VAL A 42 25.67 30.80 -23.97
CA VAL A 42 24.94 31.96 -23.43
C VAL A 42 24.06 32.51 -24.55
N LEU A 43 22.75 32.52 -24.34
CA LEU A 43 21.78 33.13 -25.24
C LEU A 43 21.32 34.45 -24.62
N ASP A 44 21.64 35.55 -25.29
CA ASP A 44 21.12 36.87 -24.90
C ASP A 44 19.59 36.92 -25.11
N ALA A 45 18.87 37.57 -24.20
CA ALA A 45 17.51 37.98 -24.46
C ALA A 45 17.52 38.95 -25.65
N LEU A 46 16.63 38.70 -26.61
CA LEU A 46 16.42 39.62 -27.71
C LEU A 46 16.05 41.01 -27.15
N PRO A 47 16.78 42.08 -27.51
CA PRO A 47 16.39 43.44 -27.13
C PRO A 47 14.95 43.70 -27.54
N ALA A 48 14.18 44.41 -26.71
CA ALA A 48 12.76 44.71 -26.98
C ALA A 48 12.51 45.42 -28.33
N GLY A 49 13.55 45.98 -28.96
CA GLY A 49 13.52 46.62 -30.29
C GLY A 49 14.04 45.77 -31.46
N GLU A 50 14.56 44.56 -31.22
CA GLU A 50 15.08 43.64 -32.24
C GLU A 50 14.20 42.40 -32.45
N ILE A 51 12.94 42.46 -32.01
CA ILE A 51 11.92 41.55 -32.52
C ILE A 51 11.63 41.99 -33.96
N ASN A 52 12.46 41.55 -34.89
CA ASN A 52 12.17 41.68 -36.31
C ASN A 52 11.02 40.72 -36.62
N ASN A 53 9.79 41.24 -36.71
CA ASN A 53 8.60 40.50 -37.10
C ASN A 53 8.71 39.86 -38.50
N ASP A 54 9.75 40.19 -39.27
CA ASP A 54 10.01 39.72 -40.63
C ASP A 54 11.38 39.03 -40.82
N ALA A 55 12.14 38.73 -39.75
CA ALA A 55 13.37 37.94 -39.88
C ALA A 55 13.07 36.43 -39.98
N PRO A 56 13.76 35.67 -40.87
CA PRO A 56 13.58 34.23 -41.02
C PRO A 56 14.28 33.44 -39.92
N ILE A 57 13.92 33.71 -38.66
CA ILE A 57 13.96 32.73 -37.58
C ILE A 57 12.48 32.55 -37.23
N GLY A 58 11.86 31.50 -37.77
CA GLY A 58 10.42 31.36 -37.92
C GLY A 58 9.62 31.26 -36.62
N LEU A 59 9.43 32.38 -35.92
CA LEU A 59 8.46 32.55 -34.85
C LEU A 59 7.54 33.70 -35.22
N LYS A 60 6.32 33.39 -35.67
CA LYS A 60 5.29 34.42 -35.83
C LYS A 60 4.87 34.92 -34.45
N PRO A 61 4.69 36.25 -34.22
CA PRO A 61 4.18 36.78 -32.96
C PRO A 61 2.85 36.15 -32.49
N GLU A 62 2.06 35.67 -33.44
CA GLU A 62 0.80 34.95 -33.27
C GLU A 62 0.97 33.54 -32.67
N GLU A 63 2.16 32.96 -32.80
CA GLU A 63 2.50 31.62 -32.32
C GLU A 63 3.23 31.65 -30.97
N LEU A 64 3.68 32.83 -30.51
CA LEU A 64 4.36 33.00 -29.23
C LEU A 64 3.54 32.49 -28.03
N PRO A 65 2.21 32.70 -27.96
CA PRO A 65 1.38 32.04 -26.96
C PRO A 65 1.45 30.52 -27.05
N ARG A 66 1.39 29.95 -28.25
CA ARG A 66 1.43 28.49 -28.46
C ARG A 66 2.78 27.87 -28.08
N TYR A 67 3.88 28.60 -28.29
CA TYR A 67 5.23 28.18 -27.89
C TYR A 67 5.50 28.40 -26.39
N LEU A 68 4.85 29.40 -25.77
CA LEU A 68 4.95 29.66 -24.32
C LEU A 68 3.98 28.80 -23.50
N THR A 69 3.01 28.14 -24.12
CA THR A 69 2.00 27.28 -23.46
C THR A 69 2.02 25.84 -23.98
N GLY A 70 3.14 25.41 -24.57
CA GLY A 70 3.42 23.99 -24.87
C GLY A 70 2.52 23.30 -25.89
N GLY A 71 1.55 23.99 -26.49
CA GLY A 71 0.58 23.40 -27.44
C GLY A 71 -0.44 22.47 -26.76
N SER A 72 -1.72 22.80 -26.87
CA SER A 72 -2.93 22.06 -26.44
C SER A 72 -3.02 21.48 -25.00
N ASN A 73 -1.92 21.32 -24.27
CA ASN A 73 -1.89 20.57 -23.00
C ASN A 73 -1.28 21.34 -21.81
N VAL A 74 -1.11 22.66 -21.90
CA VAL A 74 -0.84 23.48 -20.70
C VAL A 74 -2.12 24.23 -20.36
N GLY A 75 -2.79 23.77 -19.30
CA GLY A 75 -4.17 24.11 -18.94
C GLY A 75 -4.56 25.58 -19.16
N ASN A 76 -5.41 25.81 -20.16
CA ASN A 76 -6.19 27.02 -20.44
C ASN A 76 -5.44 28.32 -20.81
N ALA A 77 -4.10 28.40 -20.78
CA ALA A 77 -3.38 29.59 -21.24
C ALA A 77 -3.52 29.78 -22.78
N THR A 78 -4.25 30.81 -23.19
CA THR A 78 -4.55 31.20 -24.58
C THR A 78 -3.73 32.40 -25.08
N GLY A 79 -3.01 33.09 -24.18
CA GLY A 79 -2.27 34.31 -24.51
C GLY A 79 -1.28 34.71 -23.41
N VAL A 80 -0.58 35.80 -23.65
CA VAL A 80 0.28 36.46 -22.66
C VAL A 80 -0.01 37.96 -22.68
N GLU A 81 -0.24 38.56 -21.52
CA GLU A 81 -0.45 40.00 -21.34
C GLU A 81 0.52 40.54 -20.30
N LEU A 82 1.08 41.72 -20.54
CA LEU A 82 1.83 42.46 -19.52
C LEU A 82 0.86 43.43 -18.85
N GLY A 83 0.51 43.18 -17.59
CA GLY A 83 -0.40 44.06 -16.87
C GLY A 83 0.25 45.39 -16.52
N ALA A 84 -0.59 46.37 -16.15
CA ALA A 84 -0.15 47.71 -15.79
C ALA A 84 0.74 47.75 -14.54
N ASP A 85 0.78 46.67 -13.76
CA ASP A 85 1.64 46.46 -12.60
C ASP A 85 3.02 45.84 -12.96
N GLY A 86 3.27 45.59 -14.25
CA GLY A 86 4.50 44.99 -14.75
C GLY A 86 4.57 43.46 -14.60
N GLN A 87 3.47 42.81 -14.18
CA GLN A 87 3.40 41.35 -14.12
C GLN A 87 3.02 40.76 -15.48
N LEU A 88 3.57 39.59 -15.78
CA LEU A 88 3.22 38.86 -16.99
C LEU A 88 2.08 37.87 -16.66
N TYR A 89 0.95 38.02 -17.33
CA TYR A 89 -0.24 37.20 -17.17
C TYR A 89 -0.29 36.19 -18.30
N LEU A 90 -0.41 34.91 -17.97
CA LEU A 90 -0.75 33.88 -18.95
C LEU A 90 -2.27 33.89 -19.16
N VAL A 91 -2.76 34.73 -20.09
CA VAL A 91 -4.18 34.94 -20.40
C VAL A 91 -4.88 33.61 -20.60
N GLY A 92 -5.97 33.36 -19.87
CA GLY A 92 -6.73 32.12 -19.92
C GLY A 92 -6.27 31.05 -18.91
N SER A 93 -5.07 31.15 -18.36
CA SER A 93 -4.68 30.42 -17.14
C SER A 93 -4.76 31.36 -15.93
N ALA A 94 -4.93 30.79 -14.73
CA ALA A 94 -4.86 31.56 -13.49
C ALA A 94 -3.41 31.86 -13.05
N MET A 95 -2.40 31.64 -13.92
CA MET A 95 -0.99 31.79 -13.58
C MET A 95 -0.50 33.23 -13.80
N HIS A 96 0.04 33.81 -12.75
CA HIS A 96 0.64 35.15 -12.75
C HIS A 96 2.14 35.01 -12.53
N LEU A 97 2.94 35.54 -13.45
CA LEU A 97 4.40 35.45 -13.43
C LEU A 97 5.01 36.78 -12.98
N LYS A 98 5.90 36.71 -12.01
CA LYS A 98 6.76 37.79 -11.57
C LYS A 98 8.18 37.59 -12.07
N GLN A 99 8.90 38.69 -12.21
CA GLN A 99 10.32 38.66 -12.55
C GLN A 99 11.07 37.75 -11.57
N GLY A 100 11.90 36.84 -12.10
CA GLY A 100 12.67 35.89 -11.31
C GLY A 100 11.98 34.55 -11.04
N ASP A 101 10.73 34.36 -11.48
CA ASP A 101 10.03 33.08 -11.38
C ASP A 101 10.61 32.03 -12.34
N VAL A 102 10.49 30.75 -11.96
CA VAL A 102 10.69 29.58 -12.82
C VAL A 102 9.36 28.83 -12.93
N VAL A 103 8.91 28.55 -14.15
CA VAL A 103 7.69 27.76 -14.40
C VAL A 103 7.98 26.55 -15.27
N VAL A 104 7.49 25.40 -14.83
CA VAL A 104 7.64 24.12 -15.54
C VAL A 104 6.28 23.69 -16.05
N ALA A 105 6.07 23.82 -17.35
CA ALA A 105 4.85 23.43 -18.06
C ALA A 105 5.06 22.27 -19.04
N GLY A 106 6.30 21.81 -19.20
CA GLY A 106 6.66 20.64 -19.98
C GLY A 106 7.60 19.73 -19.18
N GLU A 107 7.70 18.47 -19.61
CA GLU A 107 8.42 17.42 -18.89
C GLU A 107 9.93 17.70 -18.77
N ILE A 108 10.48 17.45 -17.58
CA ILE A 108 11.90 17.48 -17.26
C ILE A 108 12.22 16.11 -16.64
N SER A 109 13.16 15.38 -17.23
CA SER A 109 13.57 14.06 -16.72
C SER A 109 15.09 13.92 -16.76
N ALA A 110 15.69 13.80 -15.58
CA ALA A 110 17.12 13.61 -15.36
C ALA A 110 17.34 12.94 -13.99
N PRO A 111 18.49 12.27 -13.75
CA PRO A 111 18.81 11.78 -12.40
C PRO A 111 18.81 12.89 -11.35
N GLU A 112 19.37 14.06 -11.67
CA GLU A 112 19.34 15.25 -10.81
C GLU A 112 18.71 16.43 -11.56
N VAL A 113 17.81 17.17 -10.90
CA VAL A 113 17.18 18.37 -11.42
C VAL A 113 17.33 19.52 -10.43
N GLN A 114 17.88 20.64 -10.88
CA GLN A 114 18.01 21.86 -10.08
C GLN A 114 17.15 22.98 -10.66
N LEU A 115 16.23 23.51 -9.85
CA LEU A 115 15.35 24.62 -10.22
C LEU A 115 15.69 25.84 -9.34
N MET A 116 16.26 26.88 -9.93
CA MET A 116 16.76 28.05 -9.21
C MET A 116 15.95 29.30 -9.57
N ALA A 117 15.35 29.97 -8.59
CA ALA A 117 14.49 31.12 -8.81
C ALA A 117 14.77 32.25 -7.81
N ALA A 118 14.63 33.50 -8.25
CA ALA A 118 14.56 34.64 -7.35
C ALA A 118 13.12 34.91 -6.88
N GLY A 119 12.16 34.58 -7.74
CA GLY A 119 10.73 34.53 -7.45
C GLY A 119 10.31 33.09 -7.12
N LYS A 120 9.11 32.67 -7.52
CA LYS A 120 8.56 31.31 -7.25
C LYS A 120 9.06 30.26 -8.24
N VAL A 121 9.06 29.00 -7.81
CA VAL A 121 9.12 27.84 -8.71
C VAL A 121 7.73 27.23 -8.80
N THR A 122 7.14 27.17 -10.00
CA THR A 122 5.77 26.66 -10.20
C THR A 122 5.75 25.62 -11.32
N PRO A 123 5.75 24.32 -11.00
CA PRO A 123 5.32 23.32 -11.97
C PRO A 123 3.80 23.39 -12.15
N THR A 124 3.30 23.26 -13.39
CA THR A 124 1.85 23.21 -13.65
C THR A 124 1.23 21.87 -13.24
N ASP A 125 2.08 20.84 -13.16
CA ASP A 125 1.80 19.52 -12.62
C ASP A 125 3.14 19.03 -12.00
N PRO A 126 3.18 18.65 -10.72
CA PRO A 126 4.38 18.13 -10.08
C PRO A 126 5.01 16.94 -10.82
N GLY A 127 4.22 16.10 -11.48
CA GLY A 127 4.70 14.94 -12.25
C GLY A 127 5.50 15.29 -13.51
N LEU A 128 5.57 16.58 -13.88
CA LEU A 128 6.41 17.06 -14.97
C LEU A 128 7.89 17.09 -14.62
N VAL A 129 8.28 17.00 -13.34
CA VAL A 129 9.69 17.01 -12.94
C VAL A 129 10.02 15.64 -12.33
N GLN A 130 10.90 14.90 -12.99
CA GLN A 130 11.33 13.56 -12.58
C GLN A 130 12.83 13.54 -12.29
N GLY A 131 13.21 12.91 -11.18
CA GLY A 131 14.58 12.84 -10.66
C GLY A 131 14.70 13.35 -9.24
N ASP A 132 15.93 13.44 -8.75
CA ASP A 132 16.25 14.07 -7.46
C ASP A 132 16.21 15.59 -7.64
N VAL A 133 15.16 16.21 -7.10
CA VAL A 133 14.88 17.64 -7.32
C VAL A 133 15.46 18.47 -6.18
N THR A 134 16.23 19.49 -6.55
CA THR A 134 16.64 20.58 -5.65
C THR A 134 16.05 21.90 -6.12
N VAL A 135 15.34 22.58 -5.23
CA VAL A 135 14.78 23.91 -5.49
C VAL A 135 15.63 24.94 -4.75
N VAL A 136 16.21 25.90 -5.47
CA VAL A 136 17.04 26.95 -4.89
C VAL A 136 16.33 28.29 -5.03
N ARG A 137 16.05 28.96 -3.91
CA ARG A 137 15.46 30.29 -3.86
C ARG A 137 16.54 31.29 -3.47
N TYR A 138 16.88 32.22 -4.36
CA TYR A 138 17.91 33.21 -4.05
C TYR A 138 17.48 34.08 -2.86
N PRO A 139 18.39 34.38 -1.92
CA PRO A 139 18.08 35.23 -0.78
C PRO A 139 17.80 36.67 -1.24
N GLU A 140 16.89 37.34 -0.54
CA GLU A 140 16.74 38.79 -0.67
C GLU A 140 17.96 39.52 -0.07
N ALA A 141 18.11 40.81 -0.35
CA ALA A 141 19.22 41.59 0.16
C ALA A 141 19.20 41.62 1.71
N GLY A 142 20.15 40.93 2.35
CA GLY A 142 20.20 40.77 3.81
C GLY A 142 19.28 39.67 4.35
N GLY A 143 18.74 38.81 3.49
CA GLY A 143 18.01 37.59 3.86
C GLY A 143 18.94 36.43 4.24
N THR A 144 18.35 35.37 4.79
CA THR A 144 19.04 34.17 5.28
C THR A 144 19.15 33.10 4.19
N ASN A 145 20.15 32.23 4.29
CA ASN A 145 20.25 31.00 3.50
C ASN A 145 19.90 29.80 4.37
N ILE A 146 18.87 29.05 4.03
CA ILE A 146 18.36 27.93 4.84
C ILE A 146 18.32 26.68 3.97
N LEU A 147 18.77 25.54 4.48
CA LEU A 147 18.51 24.24 3.86
C LEU A 147 17.15 23.71 4.34
N SER A 148 16.21 23.45 3.42
CA SER A 148 14.90 22.88 3.71
C SER A 148 14.88 21.41 3.31
N ILE A 149 14.91 20.53 4.31
CA ILE A 149 14.80 19.09 4.12
C ILE A 149 13.35 18.68 4.35
N ILE A 150 12.77 18.00 3.37
CA ILE A 150 11.40 17.50 3.43
C ILE A 150 11.45 15.99 3.29
N ASP A 151 10.88 15.30 4.26
CA ASP A 151 10.74 13.85 4.19
C ASP A 151 9.65 13.46 3.18
N SER A 152 9.88 12.41 2.38
CA SER A 152 8.92 11.98 1.37
C SER A 152 7.63 11.39 1.95
N HIS A 153 7.61 10.97 3.23
CA HIS A 153 6.38 10.51 3.89
C HIS A 153 5.44 11.68 4.22
N ALA A 154 5.95 12.93 4.28
CA ALA A 154 5.07 14.07 4.48
C ALA A 154 4.04 14.17 3.35
N ASP A 155 2.76 14.31 3.71
CA ASP A 155 1.66 14.45 2.77
C ASP A 155 2.00 15.45 1.66
N ASN A 156 1.93 15.04 0.40
CA ASN A 156 2.18 15.92 -0.75
C ASN A 156 3.47 16.77 -0.57
N ALA A 157 4.57 16.11 -0.19
CA ALA A 157 5.89 16.70 0.03
C ALA A 157 6.35 17.64 -1.10
N GLN A 158 5.95 17.38 -2.34
CA GLN A 158 6.26 18.24 -3.49
C GLN A 158 5.67 19.66 -3.34
N SER A 159 4.49 19.81 -2.72
CA SER A 159 3.91 21.13 -2.47
C SER A 159 4.73 21.94 -1.47
N LEU A 160 5.37 21.27 -0.50
CA LEU A 160 6.32 21.89 0.42
C LEU A 160 7.61 22.26 -0.33
N LEU A 161 8.15 21.36 -1.16
CA LEU A 161 9.39 21.55 -1.94
C LEU A 161 9.37 22.79 -2.85
N TYR A 162 8.21 23.09 -3.45
CA TYR A 162 8.05 24.28 -4.30
C TYR A 162 7.57 25.51 -3.50
N GLY A 163 7.20 25.31 -2.24
CA GLY A 163 6.47 26.24 -1.39
C GLY A 163 7.33 27.07 -0.44
N ASP A 164 8.66 26.93 -0.48
CA ASP A 164 9.58 27.65 0.40
C ASP A 164 9.69 29.15 0.09
N THR A 165 10.20 29.88 1.08
CA THR A 165 10.52 31.31 1.08
C THR A 165 11.82 31.61 0.31
N ALA A 166 12.11 32.89 0.09
CA ALA A 166 13.37 33.32 -0.50
C ALA A 166 14.55 32.97 0.42
N GLY A 167 15.65 32.48 -0.15
CA GLY A 167 16.83 32.02 0.60
C GLY A 167 16.87 30.52 0.90
N ALA A 168 15.78 29.79 0.66
CA ALA A 168 15.72 28.35 0.89
C ALA A 168 16.40 27.53 -0.23
N ILE A 169 17.13 26.50 0.16
CA ILE A 169 17.58 25.40 -0.71
C ILE A 169 16.78 24.19 -0.27
N ALA A 170 15.79 23.76 -1.04
CA ALA A 170 14.87 22.70 -0.67
C ALA A 170 15.13 21.40 -1.43
N THR A 171 15.03 20.27 -0.74
CA THR A 171 15.15 18.93 -1.32
C THR A 171 14.32 17.92 -0.54
N ILE A 172 14.02 16.79 -1.17
CA ILE A 172 13.28 15.68 -0.56
C ILE A 172 14.27 14.57 -0.20
N VAL A 173 14.15 14.02 1.01
CA VAL A 173 14.76 12.74 1.37
C VAL A 173 13.74 11.65 1.08
N ASN A 174 14.14 10.67 0.27
CA ASN A 174 13.27 9.58 -0.14
C ASN A 174 13.15 8.52 0.96
N ASP A 175 12.01 7.83 1.00
CA ASP A 175 11.64 6.80 1.98
C ASP A 175 12.64 5.63 2.10
N ASN A 176 13.44 5.40 1.06
CA ASN A 176 14.43 4.33 0.98
C ASN A 176 15.86 4.79 1.32
N GLU A 177 16.08 6.06 1.63
CA GLU A 177 17.40 6.63 1.91
C GLU A 177 17.71 6.65 3.42
N ASP A 178 18.99 6.49 3.77
CA ASP A 178 19.46 6.85 5.12
C ASP A 178 19.39 8.37 5.26
N GLY A 179 18.37 8.88 5.95
CA GLY A 179 18.03 10.30 5.95
C GLY A 179 19.15 11.20 6.51
N ILE A 180 19.83 10.77 7.57
CA ILE A 180 20.97 11.53 8.12
C ILE A 180 22.16 11.51 7.15
N GLY A 181 22.37 10.37 6.46
CA GLY A 181 23.33 10.26 5.37
C GLY A 181 23.03 11.20 4.22
N ALA A 182 21.78 11.22 3.75
CA ALA A 182 21.31 12.07 2.65
C ALA A 182 21.48 13.57 2.96
N ILE A 183 21.15 14.01 4.18
CA ILE A 183 21.43 15.40 4.62
C ILE A 183 22.93 15.67 4.63
N THR A 184 23.75 14.75 5.15
CA THR A 184 25.21 14.92 5.21
C THR A 184 25.81 15.10 3.81
N GLU A 185 25.35 14.31 2.84
CA GLU A 185 25.77 14.43 1.45
C GLU A 185 25.30 15.73 0.81
N THR A 186 24.08 16.17 1.11
CA THR A 186 23.52 17.45 0.64
C THR A 186 24.33 18.63 1.17
N LEU A 187 24.61 18.66 2.47
CA LEU A 187 25.43 19.71 3.10
C LEU A 187 26.84 19.76 2.52
N ALA A 188 27.42 18.62 2.15
CA ALA A 188 28.74 18.56 1.52
C ALA A 188 28.78 19.12 0.10
N LYS A 189 27.62 19.23 -0.58
CA LYS A 189 27.49 19.86 -1.92
C LYS A 189 27.31 21.38 -1.84
N ILE A 190 27.08 21.95 -0.66
CA ILE A 190 26.83 23.39 -0.48
C ILE A 190 28.12 24.09 -0.03
N ASP A 191 28.69 24.93 -0.90
CA ASP A 191 29.94 25.66 -0.63
C ASP A 191 29.78 26.87 0.31
N ALA A 192 28.55 27.37 0.48
CA ALA A 192 28.25 28.53 1.30
C ALA A 192 27.85 28.12 2.73
N LEU A 193 28.23 28.94 3.72
CA LEU A 193 27.70 28.77 5.07
C LEU A 193 26.21 29.11 5.09
N LEU A 194 25.43 28.25 5.72
CA LEU A 194 23.99 28.39 5.89
C LEU A 194 23.67 29.07 7.23
N ASP A 195 22.62 29.88 7.24
CA ASP A 195 22.06 30.49 8.45
C ASP A 195 21.15 29.51 9.21
N GLY A 196 20.96 28.31 8.68
CA GLY A 196 20.36 27.18 9.39
C GLY A 196 19.69 26.18 8.46
N MET A 197 18.92 25.28 9.06
CA MET A 197 18.25 24.18 8.36
C MET A 197 16.85 23.98 8.94
N SER A 198 15.91 23.56 8.10
CA SER A 198 14.65 22.98 8.53
C SER A 198 14.57 21.52 8.13
N ILE A 199 13.97 20.69 8.99
CA ILE A 199 13.58 19.32 8.70
C ILE A 199 12.06 19.24 8.87
N THR A 200 11.36 18.81 7.83
CA THR A 200 9.91 18.60 7.82
C THR A 200 9.65 17.11 7.68
N ALA A 201 9.16 16.48 8.73
CA ALA A 201 9.13 15.03 8.87
C ALA A 201 7.97 14.59 9.79
N GLU A 202 7.51 13.36 9.62
CA GLU A 202 6.53 12.79 10.55
C GLU A 202 7.18 12.40 11.88
N GLY A 203 6.59 12.81 13.00
CA GLY A 203 7.14 12.56 14.33
C GLY A 203 6.11 12.29 15.43
N ASN A 204 6.65 11.91 16.59
CA ASN A 204 5.95 11.71 17.85
C ASN A 204 6.90 12.09 19.02
N GLU A 205 6.48 11.90 20.28
CA GLU A 205 7.25 12.31 21.46
C GLU A 205 8.70 11.80 21.45
N GLY A 206 9.66 12.72 21.27
CA GLY A 206 11.09 12.41 21.31
C GLY A 206 11.64 11.69 20.08
N ASN A 207 10.89 11.59 18.99
CA ASN A 207 11.32 10.90 17.77
C ASN A 207 10.74 11.52 16.49
N PHE A 208 11.32 11.12 15.35
CA PHE A 208 10.76 11.35 14.01
C PHE A 208 11.39 10.40 12.98
N TRP A 209 10.71 10.23 11.84
CA TRP A 209 11.23 9.48 10.69
C TRP A 209 11.86 10.41 9.65
N LEU A 210 12.99 9.98 9.10
CA LEU A 210 13.65 10.67 7.99
C LEU A 210 14.23 9.65 7.00
N GLY A 211 13.64 9.56 5.82
CA GLY A 211 13.82 8.44 4.89
C GLY A 211 13.49 7.13 5.59
N ASN A 212 14.42 6.18 5.53
CA ASN A 212 14.34 4.91 6.27
C ASN A 212 14.95 4.97 7.68
N THR A 213 15.37 6.16 8.14
CA THR A 213 16.02 6.34 9.43
C THR A 213 15.00 6.68 10.50
N TRP A 214 14.85 5.80 11.49
CA TRP A 214 14.10 6.08 12.71
C TRP A 214 14.97 6.87 13.68
N VAL A 215 14.74 8.18 13.83
CA VAL A 215 15.56 9.06 14.65
C VAL A 215 14.99 9.15 16.07
N THR A 216 15.73 8.60 17.03
CA THR A 216 15.40 8.59 18.46
C THR A 216 16.64 9.00 19.27
N PRO A 217 16.54 9.22 20.60
CA PRO A 217 17.71 9.46 21.44
C PRO A 217 18.76 8.33 21.37
N GLU A 218 18.34 7.09 21.13
CA GLU A 218 19.23 5.93 21.04
C GLU A 218 19.89 5.84 19.66
N THR A 219 19.11 5.97 18.58
CA THR A 219 19.65 5.80 17.22
C THR A 219 20.51 6.97 16.80
N ILE A 220 20.25 8.18 17.31
CA ILE A 220 21.03 9.38 16.95
C ILE A 220 22.49 9.30 17.40
N GLU A 221 22.80 8.52 18.44
CA GLU A 221 24.17 8.31 18.92
C GLU A 221 25.05 7.59 17.88
N ASP A 222 24.45 6.70 17.06
CA ASP A 222 25.14 6.02 15.96
C ASP A 222 25.57 7.00 14.86
N TYR A 223 24.86 8.13 14.75
CA TYR A 223 25.10 9.18 13.77
C TYR A 223 25.96 10.34 14.27
N GLN A 224 26.45 10.31 15.51
CA GLN A 224 27.21 11.41 16.11
C GLN A 224 28.36 11.93 15.23
N GLY A 225 29.05 11.03 14.51
CA GLY A 225 30.16 11.39 13.64
C GLY A 225 29.75 12.07 12.34
N GLN A 226 28.51 11.87 11.89
CA GLN A 226 27.92 12.58 10.75
C GLN A 226 27.36 13.93 11.20
N LEU A 227 26.58 13.93 12.28
CA LEU A 227 25.97 15.14 12.87
C LEU A 227 27.01 16.18 13.27
N ALA A 228 28.14 15.75 13.86
CA ALA A 228 29.23 16.68 14.19
C ALA A 228 29.83 17.37 12.95
N LYS A 229 29.77 16.74 11.77
CA LYS A 229 30.26 17.35 10.52
C LYS A 229 29.32 18.45 10.03
N TRP A 230 28.05 18.42 10.41
CA TRP A 230 27.07 19.43 9.97
C TRP A 230 27.47 20.82 10.42
N SER A 231 28.05 20.95 11.63
CA SER A 231 28.48 22.23 12.21
C SER A 231 29.35 23.10 11.30
N VAL A 232 30.16 22.51 10.41
CA VAL A 232 31.06 23.27 9.52
C VAL A 232 30.35 23.88 8.30
N SER A 233 29.10 23.48 8.05
CA SER A 233 28.26 24.00 6.96
C SER A 233 27.40 25.19 7.40
N PHE A 234 27.45 25.58 8.66
CA PHE A 234 26.57 26.58 9.26
C PHE A 234 27.33 27.79 9.83
N THR A 235 26.65 28.92 9.92
CA THR A 235 27.14 30.11 10.66
C THR A 235 27.06 29.88 12.18
N ASP A 236 27.76 30.70 12.97
CA ASP A 236 27.80 30.57 14.44
C ASP A 236 26.42 30.78 15.13
N ALA A 237 25.46 31.39 14.43
CA ALA A 237 24.11 31.70 14.93
C ALA A 237 23.05 30.97 14.08
N ALA A 238 23.39 29.79 13.58
CA ALA A 238 22.51 29.01 12.75
C ALA A 238 21.57 28.13 13.56
N ASP A 239 20.33 28.02 13.09
CA ASP A 239 19.27 27.26 13.76
C ASP A 239 18.92 25.96 13.03
N LEU A 240 18.36 25.01 13.77
CA LEU A 240 17.66 23.84 13.26
C LEU A 240 16.17 23.93 13.62
N LEU A 241 15.33 24.10 12.60
CA LEU A 241 13.87 24.09 12.74
C LEU A 241 13.33 22.68 12.46
N LEU A 242 12.73 22.03 13.44
CA LEU A 242 12.17 20.69 13.31
C LEU A 242 10.64 20.75 13.29
N TYR A 243 10.07 20.67 12.09
CA TYR A 243 8.64 20.54 11.85
C TYR A 243 8.25 19.07 11.88
N SER A 244 7.85 18.59 13.05
CA SER A 244 7.38 17.22 13.28
C SER A 244 6.48 17.18 14.52
N CYS A 245 5.35 16.47 14.43
CA CYS A 245 4.36 16.46 15.50
C CYS A 245 4.97 15.97 16.82
N PHE A 246 4.72 16.69 17.91
CA PHE A 246 5.02 16.30 19.29
C PHE A 246 6.50 15.99 19.61
N THR A 247 7.45 16.18 18.70
CA THR A 247 8.83 15.72 18.90
C THR A 247 9.54 16.33 20.11
N ALA A 248 9.17 17.55 20.52
CA ALA A 248 9.68 18.17 21.74
C ALA A 248 8.71 18.11 22.93
N LEU A 249 7.66 17.29 22.85
CA LEU A 249 6.71 17.07 23.94
C LEU A 249 7.41 16.39 25.13
N GLY A 250 7.00 16.77 26.34
CA GLY A 250 7.43 16.10 27.56
C GLY A 250 8.94 16.20 27.86
N THR A 251 9.37 15.44 28.86
CA THR A 251 10.79 15.40 29.26
C THR A 251 11.65 14.65 28.24
N SER A 252 11.07 13.66 27.56
CA SER A 252 11.76 12.87 26.54
C SER A 252 12.07 13.73 25.31
N GLY A 253 11.09 14.47 24.80
CA GLY A 253 11.29 15.40 23.68
C GLY A 253 12.27 16.53 24.01
N GLU A 254 12.22 17.10 25.21
CA GLU A 254 13.21 18.10 25.66
C GLU A 254 14.64 17.55 25.68
N ALA A 255 14.82 16.33 26.17
CA ALA A 255 16.12 15.67 26.19
C ALA A 255 16.62 15.37 24.77
N PHE A 256 15.72 14.93 23.89
CA PHE A 256 16.01 14.62 22.50
C PHE A 256 16.53 15.85 21.74
N ILE A 257 15.80 16.98 21.77
CA ILE A 257 16.24 18.19 21.07
C ILE A 257 17.52 18.79 21.67
N SER A 258 17.76 18.58 22.98
CA SER A 258 19.01 18.99 23.63
C SER A 258 20.19 18.13 23.15
N SER A 259 19.97 16.84 22.90
CA SER A 259 20.96 15.95 22.30
C SER A 259 21.30 16.39 20.88
N LEU A 260 20.28 16.67 20.06
CA LEU A 260 20.44 17.22 18.71
C LEU A 260 21.29 18.49 18.71
N ALA A 261 20.93 19.48 19.55
CA ALA A 261 21.66 20.74 19.66
C ALA A 261 23.14 20.53 20.00
N ASN A 262 23.44 19.61 20.94
CA ASN A 262 24.82 19.31 21.33
C ASN A 262 25.61 18.59 20.22
N LEU A 263 24.95 17.70 19.45
CA LEU A 263 25.59 16.92 18.39
C LEU A 263 25.85 17.76 17.12
N THR A 264 24.92 18.65 16.76
CA THR A 264 25.02 19.50 15.56
C THR A 264 25.72 20.82 15.83
N GLY A 265 25.70 21.31 17.08
CA GLY A 265 26.16 22.65 17.45
C GLY A 265 25.17 23.76 17.10
N LEU A 266 23.94 23.43 16.69
CA LEU A 266 22.89 24.38 16.31
C LEU A 266 21.91 24.61 17.45
N ASP A 267 21.32 25.80 17.49
CA ASP A 267 20.13 26.04 18.32
C ASP A 267 18.90 25.39 17.67
N VAL A 268 18.11 24.62 18.40
CA VAL A 268 17.05 23.75 17.86
C VAL A 268 15.68 24.28 18.29
N ALA A 269 14.76 24.48 17.34
CA ALA A 269 13.35 24.71 17.59
C ALA A 269 12.53 23.49 17.15
N ALA A 270 11.55 23.08 17.94
CA ALA A 270 10.72 21.91 17.64
C ALA A 270 9.31 22.04 18.24
N SER A 271 8.36 21.30 17.67
CA SER A 271 6.96 21.35 18.10
C SER A 271 6.68 20.44 19.30
N THR A 272 5.78 20.89 20.16
CA THR A 272 5.25 20.16 21.32
C THR A 272 3.83 19.65 21.12
N ASN A 273 3.22 19.96 19.98
CA ASN A 273 1.84 19.62 19.63
C ASN A 273 1.77 19.11 18.18
N ALA A 274 0.55 19.00 17.62
CA ALA A 274 0.39 18.61 16.24
C ALA A 274 0.96 19.69 15.30
N THR A 275 1.89 19.32 14.43
CA THR A 275 2.45 20.19 13.38
C THR A 275 1.76 19.95 12.04
N GLY A 276 1.31 21.02 11.37
CA GLY A 276 0.71 20.94 10.04
C GLY A 276 -0.54 21.79 9.83
N SER A 277 -1.48 21.27 9.02
CA SER A 277 -2.72 21.97 8.67
C SER A 277 -3.61 22.24 9.89
N ALA A 278 -4.12 23.47 9.98
CA ALA A 278 -5.12 23.83 10.99
C ALA A 278 -6.44 23.06 10.83
N ASN A 279 -6.76 22.59 9.62
CA ASN A 279 -7.95 21.74 9.40
C ASN A 279 -7.81 20.38 10.09
N ASN A 280 -6.57 19.90 10.27
CA ASN A 280 -6.24 18.65 10.94
C ASN A 280 -5.79 18.87 12.40
N GLY A 281 -6.06 20.06 12.94
CA GLY A 281 -5.76 20.42 14.33
C GLY A 281 -4.28 20.69 14.61
N GLY A 282 -3.46 20.87 13.57
CA GLY A 282 -2.06 21.25 13.69
C GLY A 282 -1.81 22.74 13.54
N ASP A 283 -0.60 23.18 13.85
CA ASP A 283 -0.07 24.48 13.48
C ASP A 283 1.42 24.41 13.12
N TRP A 284 2.04 25.52 12.69
CA TRP A 284 3.45 25.55 12.27
C TRP A 284 4.36 26.21 13.30
N THR A 285 3.90 26.31 14.54
CA THR A 285 4.63 26.91 15.66
C THR A 285 5.60 25.89 16.23
N LEU A 286 6.82 26.35 16.51
CA LEU A 286 7.83 25.58 17.24
C LEU A 286 7.93 26.15 18.65
N GLU A 287 7.23 25.53 19.60
CA GLU A 287 7.07 26.05 20.96
C GLU A 287 8.30 25.81 21.84
N ARG A 288 9.06 24.76 21.55
CA ARG A 288 10.25 24.41 22.32
C ARG A 288 11.50 24.80 21.56
N ARG A 289 12.47 25.34 22.29
CA ARG A 289 13.72 25.85 21.74
C ARG A 289 14.91 25.54 22.64
N THR A 290 16.07 25.28 22.06
CA THR A 290 17.37 25.39 22.72
C THR A 290 18.04 26.68 22.21
N GLY A 291 18.62 27.46 23.11
CA GLY A 291 19.25 28.74 22.77
C GLY A 291 18.31 29.78 22.16
N ASN A 292 18.84 30.64 21.29
CA ASN A 292 18.05 31.66 20.59
C ASN A 292 17.70 31.13 19.20
N ILE A 293 16.55 31.53 18.66
CA ILE A 293 16.13 31.12 17.32
C ILE A 293 15.87 32.39 16.53
N GLU A 294 16.73 32.65 15.55
CA GLU A 294 16.69 33.79 14.62
C GLU A 294 15.91 33.48 13.34
N LEU A 295 15.83 32.21 12.94
CA LEU A 295 15.14 31.78 11.74
C LEU A 295 13.61 31.92 11.86
N GLY A 296 13.02 32.38 10.75
CA GLY A 296 11.57 32.40 10.54
C GLY A 296 11.07 31.12 9.88
N ASN A 297 9.77 31.08 9.59
CA ASN A 297 9.17 29.96 8.88
C ASN A 297 9.78 29.81 7.47
N VAL A 298 10.16 28.58 7.12
CA VAL A 298 10.76 28.28 5.81
C VAL A 298 9.74 28.30 4.68
N PHE A 299 8.46 28.06 4.97
CA PHE A 299 7.38 28.00 3.98
C PHE A 299 6.57 29.31 3.89
N THR A 300 6.05 29.61 2.70
CA THR A 300 5.19 30.79 2.51
C THR A 300 3.79 30.57 3.10
N ASP A 301 3.15 31.63 3.59
CA ASP A 301 1.75 31.59 4.09
C ASP A 301 0.78 30.97 3.06
N ALA A 302 1.02 31.19 1.77
CA ALA A 302 0.21 30.61 0.70
C ALA A 302 0.32 29.09 0.65
N THR A 303 1.54 28.55 0.82
CA THR A 303 1.80 27.11 0.89
C THR A 303 1.07 26.50 2.09
N LEU A 304 1.27 27.09 3.27
CA LEU A 304 0.72 26.58 4.53
C LEU A 304 -0.80 26.65 4.59
N ALA A 305 -1.42 27.62 3.89
CA ALA A 305 -2.88 27.73 3.80
C ALA A 305 -3.52 26.67 2.88
N THR A 306 -2.75 26.09 1.96
CA THR A 306 -3.24 25.10 0.99
C THR A 306 -2.78 23.68 1.28
N TRP A 307 -1.71 23.51 2.06
CA TRP A 307 -1.21 22.21 2.44
C TRP A 307 -2.08 21.63 3.56
N ASP A 308 -2.68 20.47 3.32
CA ASP A 308 -3.71 19.89 4.18
C ASP A 308 -3.25 18.61 4.88
N GLY A 309 -1.96 18.47 5.15
CA GLY A 309 -1.40 17.31 5.84
C GLY A 309 -1.23 17.49 7.34
N LYS A 310 -0.72 16.45 8.01
CA LYS A 310 -0.33 16.47 9.41
C LYS A 310 0.90 15.59 9.63
N LEU A 311 1.93 16.14 10.27
CA LEU A 311 3.25 15.50 10.37
C LEU A 311 3.35 14.51 11.54
N GLN A 312 2.31 13.71 11.75
CA GLN A 312 2.25 12.71 12.84
C GLN A 312 2.58 11.33 12.30
N THR A 313 3.46 10.61 12.99
CA THR A 313 3.70 9.19 12.70
C THR A 313 2.91 8.28 13.65
N PHE A 314 2.56 7.09 13.18
CA PHE A 314 2.07 5.98 14.00
C PHE A 314 3.13 4.87 13.98
N THR A 315 3.90 4.75 15.05
CA THR A 315 5.03 3.81 15.10
C THR A 315 4.86 2.84 16.26
N VAL A 316 4.86 1.55 15.94
CA VAL A 316 4.86 0.48 16.94
C VAL A 316 6.27 0.26 17.45
N GLU A 317 6.49 0.53 18.72
CA GLU A 317 7.81 0.40 19.36
C GLU A 317 7.97 -0.90 20.16
N ASN A 318 6.88 -1.65 20.36
CA ASN A 318 6.96 -2.91 21.09
C ASN A 318 5.99 -3.99 20.61
N GLY A 319 6.35 -5.25 20.88
CA GLY A 319 5.60 -6.44 20.50
C GLY A 319 4.46 -6.85 21.43
N ASN A 320 4.07 -5.98 22.37
CA ASN A 320 3.05 -6.32 23.37
C ASN A 320 1.64 -6.26 22.78
N ASP A 321 0.70 -6.95 23.43
CA ASP A 321 -0.71 -6.98 23.02
C ASP A 321 -1.42 -5.62 23.19
N SER A 322 -1.00 -4.82 24.17
CA SER A 322 -1.62 -3.55 24.55
C SER A 322 -0.66 -2.67 25.37
N GLY A 323 -1.07 -1.43 25.60
CA GLY A 323 -0.24 -0.39 26.22
C GLY A 323 0.32 0.56 25.16
N ALA A 324 0.93 1.65 25.62
CA ALA A 324 1.53 2.65 24.75
C ALA A 324 2.47 2.01 23.72
N ASP A 325 2.44 2.54 22.50
CA ASP A 325 3.33 2.18 21.39
C ASP A 325 3.21 0.71 20.94
N SER A 326 2.13 0.03 21.34
CA SER A 326 1.79 -1.30 20.83
C SER A 326 0.96 -1.18 19.56
N LEU A 327 0.95 -2.21 18.71
CA LEU A 327 0.13 -2.21 17.49
C LEU A 327 -1.35 -1.93 17.76
N ARG A 328 -1.87 -2.37 18.90
CA ARG A 328 -3.27 -2.11 19.27
C ARG A 328 -3.50 -0.64 19.60
N ASP A 329 -2.53 0.02 20.21
CA ASP A 329 -2.58 1.45 20.53
C ASP A 329 -2.47 2.28 19.25
N GLU A 330 -1.51 1.95 18.38
CA GLU A 330 -1.34 2.67 17.11
C GLU A 330 -2.54 2.53 16.17
N ILE A 331 -3.18 1.35 16.11
CA ILE A 331 -4.44 1.19 15.38
C ILE A 331 -5.56 2.02 16.01
N ALA A 332 -5.61 2.15 17.34
CA ALA A 332 -6.60 2.99 18.01
C ALA A 332 -6.37 4.48 17.72
N ASN A 333 -5.11 4.91 17.67
CA ASN A 333 -4.70 6.26 17.31
C ASN A 333 -5.07 6.57 15.84
N ALA A 334 -4.72 5.68 14.91
CA ALA A 334 -5.06 5.80 13.48
C ALA A 334 -6.58 5.83 13.23
N ASN A 335 -7.34 4.97 13.93
CA ASN A 335 -8.81 4.99 13.86
C ASN A 335 -9.42 6.33 14.34
N GLY A 336 -8.68 7.11 15.14
CA GLY A 336 -9.06 8.43 15.64
C GLY A 336 -8.64 9.59 14.73
N SER A 337 -7.81 9.37 13.71
CA SER A 337 -7.39 10.39 12.74
C SER A 337 -8.40 10.60 11.62
N LEU A 338 -8.22 11.69 10.89
CA LEU A 338 -8.88 11.95 9.62
C LEU A 338 -7.91 11.57 8.50
N GLY A 339 -8.39 10.87 7.48
CA GLY A 339 -7.59 10.48 6.33
C GLY A 339 -7.09 9.04 6.40
N ALA A 340 -6.26 8.68 5.42
CA ALA A 340 -5.57 7.39 5.39
C ALA A 340 -4.26 7.52 6.18
N ASP A 341 -3.98 6.55 7.03
CA ASP A 341 -2.77 6.55 7.87
C ASP A 341 -1.83 5.38 7.50
N GLU A 342 -0.57 5.51 7.89
CA GLU A 342 0.41 4.43 7.84
C GLU A 342 0.94 4.12 9.25
N ILE A 343 0.86 2.84 9.63
CA ILE A 343 1.53 2.29 10.81
C ILE A 343 2.83 1.62 10.39
N ARG A 344 3.93 2.04 11.00
CA ARG A 344 5.28 1.50 10.81
C ARG A 344 5.80 0.88 12.11
N PHE A 345 6.86 0.08 12.04
CA PHE A 345 7.46 -0.56 13.20
C PHE A 345 8.87 -0.02 13.46
N ALA A 346 9.17 0.27 14.71
CA ALA A 346 10.51 0.64 15.12
C ALA A 346 11.50 -0.52 14.89
N ASN A 347 12.77 -0.16 14.66
CA ASN A 347 13.83 -1.14 14.47
C ASN A 347 13.89 -2.15 15.63
N GLY A 348 13.85 -3.43 15.28
CA GLY A 348 13.92 -4.55 16.24
C GLY A 348 12.57 -5.13 16.66
N VAL A 349 11.44 -4.50 16.32
CA VAL A 349 10.12 -5.11 16.50
C VAL A 349 9.87 -6.09 15.36
N THR A 350 10.10 -7.38 15.60
CA THR A 350 9.86 -8.44 14.61
C THR A 350 8.63 -9.29 14.91
N LEU A 351 8.05 -9.13 16.10
CA LEU A 351 6.96 -9.97 16.61
C LEU A 351 6.01 -9.15 17.48
N VAL A 352 4.72 -9.16 17.12
CA VAL A 352 3.59 -8.72 17.95
C VAL A 352 2.82 -9.94 18.42
N THR A 353 2.69 -10.12 19.73
CA THR A 353 1.96 -11.24 20.33
C THR A 353 0.64 -10.77 20.93
N LEU A 354 -0.47 -11.14 20.29
CA LEU A 354 -1.82 -10.83 20.75
C LEU A 354 -2.30 -11.87 21.77
N THR A 355 -2.84 -11.41 22.89
CA THR A 355 -3.26 -12.29 23.99
C THR A 355 -4.73 -12.14 24.38
N THR A 356 -5.38 -11.04 23.99
CA THR A 356 -6.71 -10.68 24.49
C THR A 356 -7.81 -10.69 23.43
N ALA A 357 -7.61 -10.05 22.27
CA ALA A 357 -8.66 -9.86 21.27
C ALA A 357 -8.11 -9.56 19.86
N GLU A 358 -9.01 -9.54 18.88
CA GLU A 358 -8.76 -9.06 17.51
C GLU A 358 -8.35 -7.57 17.46
N LEU A 359 -7.74 -7.16 16.35
CA LEU A 359 -7.41 -5.77 16.02
C LEU A 359 -8.46 -5.22 15.03
N GLY A 360 -9.20 -4.19 15.45
CA GLY A 360 -10.27 -3.58 14.65
C GLY A 360 -9.79 -2.37 13.86
N ILE A 361 -10.01 -2.37 12.55
CA ILE A 361 -9.63 -1.30 11.63
C ILE A 361 -10.91 -0.69 11.05
N ILE A 362 -11.11 0.61 11.26
CA ILE A 362 -12.31 1.34 10.85
C ILE A 362 -12.01 2.57 9.98
N GLN A 363 -10.73 2.87 9.75
CA GLN A 363 -10.25 3.88 8.81
C GLN A 363 -9.32 3.24 7.78
N GLU A 364 -9.16 3.92 6.65
CA GLU A 364 -8.19 3.49 5.64
C GLU A 364 -6.79 3.45 6.26
N LEU A 365 -6.13 2.30 6.13
CA LEU A 365 -4.92 2.03 6.90
C LEU A 365 -3.93 1.19 6.11
N THR A 366 -2.68 1.64 6.09
CA THR A 366 -1.53 0.82 5.70
C THR A 366 -0.80 0.38 6.96
N ILE A 367 -0.48 -0.91 7.07
CA ILE A 367 0.39 -1.45 8.13
C ILE A 367 1.62 -2.04 7.43
N SER A 368 2.76 -1.38 7.59
CA SER A 368 4.01 -1.73 6.92
C SER A 368 5.02 -2.31 7.90
N GLY A 369 5.41 -3.56 7.70
CA GLY A 369 6.47 -4.23 8.45
C GLY A 369 7.89 -3.76 8.11
N GLY A 370 8.04 -2.72 7.27
CA GLY A 370 9.31 -2.17 6.84
C GLY A 370 10.19 -3.21 6.14
N ALA A 371 11.52 -3.16 6.32
CA ALA A 371 12.45 -4.12 5.73
C ALA A 371 12.52 -5.47 6.48
N THR A 372 12.03 -5.55 7.71
CA THR A 372 12.32 -6.67 8.62
C THR A 372 11.31 -7.81 8.61
N ASN A 373 10.15 -7.62 7.97
CA ASN A 373 8.96 -8.46 8.09
C ASN A 373 8.48 -8.60 9.55
N VAL A 374 7.26 -8.18 9.84
CA VAL A 374 6.73 -8.26 11.21
C VAL A 374 5.70 -9.38 11.32
N THR A 375 5.94 -10.30 12.26
CA THR A 375 4.97 -11.35 12.59
C THR A 375 3.95 -10.82 13.59
N ILE A 376 2.68 -10.90 13.24
CA ILE A 376 1.55 -10.56 14.09
C ILE A 376 0.80 -11.86 14.35
N GLN A 377 0.89 -12.33 15.60
CA GLN A 377 0.35 -13.64 15.95
C GLN A 377 -0.58 -13.59 17.15
N ARG A 378 -1.61 -14.43 17.11
CA ARG A 378 -2.31 -14.82 18.33
C ARG A 378 -1.41 -15.77 19.15
N SER A 379 -1.35 -15.54 20.46
CA SER A 379 -0.59 -16.38 21.38
C SER A 379 -1.11 -17.82 21.40
N THR A 380 -0.18 -18.78 21.49
CA THR A 380 -0.47 -20.22 21.64
C THR A 380 -0.50 -20.66 23.10
N ALA A 381 -0.34 -19.72 24.05
CA ALA A 381 -0.38 -20.01 25.46
C ALA A 381 -1.76 -20.55 25.90
N GLY A 382 -1.76 -21.52 26.81
CA GLY A 382 -3.00 -22.03 27.39
C GLY A 382 -3.80 -20.91 28.07
N GLY A 383 -5.08 -20.78 27.71
CA GLY A 383 -5.97 -19.74 28.24
C GLY A 383 -6.13 -18.51 27.34
N THR A 384 -5.37 -18.39 26.25
CA THR A 384 -5.64 -17.35 25.24
C THR A 384 -7.00 -17.61 24.57
N PRO A 385 -7.94 -16.65 24.59
CA PRO A 385 -9.26 -16.82 23.96
C PRO A 385 -9.12 -17.02 22.45
N ASP A 386 -10.09 -17.66 21.82
CA ASP A 386 -10.13 -17.81 20.36
C ASP A 386 -10.62 -16.50 19.72
N PHE A 387 -9.78 -15.87 18.90
CA PHE A 387 -10.10 -14.68 18.12
C PHE A 387 -9.32 -14.70 16.80
N ARG A 388 -9.83 -13.95 15.82
CA ARG A 388 -9.12 -13.64 14.58
C ARG A 388 -8.09 -12.54 14.78
N ILE A 389 -7.10 -12.40 13.90
CA ILE A 389 -6.10 -11.34 14.06
C ILE A 389 -6.69 -9.97 13.73
N PHE A 390 -7.30 -9.80 12.56
CA PHE A 390 -7.81 -8.52 12.08
C PHE A 390 -9.30 -8.57 11.72
N ASN A 391 -9.98 -7.45 12.01
CA ASN A 391 -11.34 -7.18 11.59
C ASN A 391 -11.40 -5.81 10.90
N VAL A 392 -11.56 -5.82 9.58
CA VAL A 392 -11.55 -4.63 8.71
C VAL A 392 -12.99 -4.22 8.37
N ASN A 393 -13.39 -3.02 8.77
CA ASN A 393 -14.78 -2.58 8.68
C ASN A 393 -15.00 -1.57 7.55
N SER A 394 -15.33 -2.08 6.36
CA SER A 394 -15.79 -1.30 5.20
C SER A 394 -14.81 -0.20 4.76
N VAL A 395 -13.52 -0.45 4.95
CA VAL A 395 -12.41 0.41 4.54
C VAL A 395 -11.38 -0.38 3.76
N THR A 396 -10.53 0.31 3.01
CA THR A 396 -9.37 -0.30 2.37
C THR A 396 -8.26 -0.48 3.41
N THR A 397 -7.67 -1.67 3.46
CA THR A 397 -6.52 -1.93 4.31
C THR A 397 -5.41 -2.60 3.52
N THR A 398 -4.21 -2.05 3.64
CA THR A 398 -2.99 -2.60 3.05
C THR A 398 -2.11 -3.18 4.14
N PHE A 399 -1.72 -4.44 3.98
CA PHE A 399 -0.71 -5.09 4.80
C PHE A 399 0.52 -5.30 3.92
N ASP A 400 1.62 -4.62 4.26
CA ASP A 400 2.89 -4.72 3.54
C ASP A 400 3.97 -5.35 4.41
N ASN A 401 4.64 -6.36 3.87
CA ASN A 401 5.69 -7.12 4.53
C ASN A 401 5.33 -7.60 5.95
N LEU A 402 4.16 -8.22 6.11
CA LEU A 402 3.71 -8.79 7.38
C LEU A 402 3.56 -10.31 7.33
N THR A 403 3.64 -10.96 8.48
CA THR A 403 3.20 -12.34 8.67
C THR A 403 2.03 -12.38 9.65
N ILE A 404 0.84 -12.76 9.19
CA ILE A 404 -0.41 -12.81 9.97
C ILE A 404 -0.75 -14.27 10.28
N THR A 405 -0.67 -14.67 11.56
CA THR A 405 -0.71 -16.09 11.93
C THR A 405 -1.37 -16.45 13.26
N GLY A 406 -1.81 -17.72 13.36
CA GLY A 406 -2.32 -18.32 14.59
C GLY A 406 -3.72 -17.87 15.00
N GLY A 407 -4.37 -17.02 14.21
CA GLY A 407 -5.75 -16.59 14.44
C GLY A 407 -6.69 -17.79 14.40
N ASN A 408 -7.63 -17.84 15.34
CA ASN A 408 -8.53 -18.98 15.50
C ASN A 408 -9.94 -18.52 15.87
N THR A 409 -10.95 -18.88 15.09
CA THR A 409 -12.35 -18.57 15.42
C THR A 409 -13.22 -19.83 15.54
N THR A 410 -13.95 -19.96 16.65
CA THR A 410 -14.80 -21.12 16.95
C THR A 410 -16.28 -20.93 16.61
N GLY A 411 -16.65 -19.79 16.03
CA GLY A 411 -18.04 -19.48 15.67
C GLY A 411 -18.20 -18.30 14.71
N ALA A 412 -17.12 -17.92 14.01
CA ALA A 412 -17.09 -16.77 13.12
C ALA A 412 -16.33 -17.08 11.82
N PHE A 413 -16.39 -16.14 10.89
CA PHE A 413 -15.60 -16.11 9.66
C PHE A 413 -14.24 -15.44 9.88
N GLY A 414 -13.28 -15.75 9.00
CA GLY A 414 -11.95 -15.14 8.99
C GLY A 414 -11.12 -15.58 10.18
N GLY A 415 -10.19 -16.52 10.01
CA GLY A 415 -9.25 -16.89 11.07
C GLY A 415 -8.14 -15.86 11.22
N GLY A 416 -7.53 -15.44 10.11
CA GLY A 416 -6.53 -14.37 10.08
C GLY A 416 -7.21 -13.01 9.96
N ILE A 417 -7.87 -12.79 8.83
CA ILE A 417 -8.51 -11.50 8.46
C ILE A 417 -9.99 -11.74 8.14
N GLU A 418 -10.87 -10.98 8.77
CA GLU A 418 -12.25 -10.75 8.33
C GLU A 418 -12.35 -9.33 7.77
N SER A 419 -12.94 -9.18 6.57
CA SER A 419 -13.11 -7.87 5.96
C SER A 419 -14.51 -7.64 5.36
N ARG A 420 -15.00 -6.42 5.55
CA ARG A 420 -16.13 -5.85 4.80
C ARG A 420 -15.70 -4.83 3.74
N GLY A 421 -14.43 -4.43 3.72
CA GLY A 421 -13.81 -3.57 2.70
C GLY A 421 -12.65 -4.25 1.98
N ASP A 422 -11.86 -3.49 1.22
CA ASP A 422 -10.80 -4.05 0.38
C ASP A 422 -9.58 -4.47 1.21
N VAL A 423 -8.98 -5.62 0.87
CA VAL A 423 -7.77 -6.13 1.52
C VAL A 423 -6.67 -6.27 0.49
N ASN A 424 -5.59 -5.51 0.69
CA ASN A 424 -4.38 -5.57 -0.12
C ASN A 424 -3.26 -6.23 0.71
N LEU A 425 -2.69 -7.31 0.19
CA LEU A 425 -1.50 -7.95 0.72
C LEU A 425 -0.34 -7.72 -0.26
N THR A 426 0.69 -7.05 0.21
CA THR A 426 1.94 -6.85 -0.53
C THR A 426 3.07 -7.47 0.26
N ASN A 427 3.90 -8.30 -0.39
CA ASN A 427 5.05 -8.95 0.25
C ASN A 427 4.71 -9.69 1.56
N SER A 428 3.46 -10.14 1.74
CA SER A 428 2.92 -10.55 3.03
C SER A 428 2.51 -12.01 3.05
N THR A 429 2.51 -12.60 4.24
CA THR A 429 2.13 -14.00 4.49
C THR A 429 0.93 -14.08 5.41
N VAL A 430 -0.15 -14.75 5.00
CA VAL A 430 -1.26 -15.15 5.89
C VAL A 430 -1.19 -16.66 6.08
N SER A 431 -0.80 -17.12 7.26
CA SER A 431 -0.55 -18.55 7.46
C SER A 431 -0.99 -19.13 8.79
N GLY A 432 -1.31 -20.43 8.81
CA GLY A 432 -1.61 -21.15 10.04
C GLY A 432 -2.82 -20.62 10.80
N ASN A 433 -3.76 -19.95 10.12
CA ASN A 433 -4.99 -19.45 10.72
C ASN A 433 -6.14 -20.45 10.52
N SER A 434 -7.09 -20.46 11.44
CA SER A 434 -8.24 -21.35 11.40
C SER A 434 -9.56 -20.64 11.67
N SER A 435 -10.61 -21.04 10.94
CA SER A 435 -11.98 -20.62 11.23
C SER A 435 -12.95 -21.79 11.20
N ARG A 436 -13.92 -21.80 12.11
CA ARG A 436 -14.96 -22.83 12.07
C ARG A 436 -15.87 -22.62 10.86
N LEU A 437 -16.29 -21.38 10.57
CA LEU A 437 -17.23 -21.15 9.48
C LEU A 437 -16.54 -21.18 8.12
N SER A 438 -15.84 -20.11 7.71
CA SER A 438 -15.15 -20.06 6.42
C SER A 438 -14.10 -18.96 6.36
N GLY A 439 -13.22 -19.05 5.37
CA GLY A 439 -12.03 -18.19 5.25
C GLY A 439 -11.10 -18.46 6.42
N GLY A 440 -10.37 -19.57 6.37
CA GLY A 440 -9.41 -19.91 7.41
C GLY A 440 -8.33 -18.84 7.53
N GLY A 441 -7.78 -18.42 6.40
CA GLY A 441 -6.88 -17.27 6.30
C GLY A 441 -7.65 -15.96 6.24
N ILE A 442 -8.33 -15.73 5.12
CA ILE A 442 -9.00 -14.48 4.79
C ILE A 442 -10.46 -14.76 4.42
N ASN A 443 -11.38 -13.97 4.97
CA ASN A 443 -12.75 -13.90 4.51
C ASN A 443 -13.10 -12.45 4.17
N SER A 444 -13.61 -12.23 2.95
CA SER A 444 -14.20 -10.95 2.55
C SER A 444 -15.59 -11.17 1.96
N PHE A 445 -16.58 -10.44 2.44
CA PHE A 445 -17.95 -10.54 1.90
C PHE A 445 -18.24 -9.54 0.77
N GLN A 446 -17.66 -8.33 0.83
CA GLN A 446 -17.99 -7.22 -0.06
C GLN A 446 -16.78 -6.54 -0.70
N GLY A 447 -15.60 -6.56 -0.08
CA GLY A 447 -14.41 -5.96 -0.66
C GLY A 447 -13.58 -6.93 -1.49
N ASP A 448 -12.83 -6.37 -2.43
CA ASP A 448 -11.88 -7.11 -3.24
C ASP A 448 -10.67 -7.54 -2.39
N ILE A 449 -10.06 -8.65 -2.80
CA ILE A 449 -8.82 -9.16 -2.19
C ILE A 449 -7.73 -9.12 -3.25
N SER A 450 -6.66 -8.37 -3.00
CA SER A 450 -5.49 -8.27 -3.87
C SER A 450 -4.24 -8.82 -3.18
N LEU A 451 -3.54 -9.75 -3.83
CA LEU A 451 -2.28 -10.31 -3.37
C LEU A 451 -1.19 -10.00 -4.41
N ILE A 452 -0.13 -9.35 -3.97
CA ILE A 452 1.05 -9.04 -4.77
C ILE A 452 2.27 -9.57 -4.01
N ASN A 453 3.06 -10.43 -4.66
CA ASN A 453 4.26 -11.05 -4.07
C ASN A 453 3.99 -11.72 -2.71
N SER A 454 2.77 -12.24 -2.53
CA SER A 454 2.25 -12.64 -1.22
C SER A 454 1.91 -14.12 -1.15
N THR A 455 1.92 -14.67 0.06
CA THR A 455 1.63 -16.08 0.31
C THR A 455 0.46 -16.28 1.26
N VAL A 456 -0.49 -17.13 0.89
CA VAL A 456 -1.55 -17.63 1.80
C VAL A 456 -1.38 -19.13 1.97
N SER A 457 -0.96 -19.57 3.15
CA SER A 457 -0.56 -20.97 3.33
C SER A 457 -0.96 -21.62 4.66
N GLY A 458 -1.22 -22.93 4.62
CA GLY A 458 -1.47 -23.70 5.85
C GLY A 458 -2.69 -23.23 6.66
N ASN A 459 -3.61 -22.48 6.06
CA ASN A 459 -4.83 -22.03 6.73
C ASN A 459 -5.93 -23.08 6.60
N SER A 460 -6.87 -23.11 7.55
CA SER A 460 -7.92 -24.13 7.58
C SER A 460 -9.32 -23.60 7.92
N SER A 461 -10.34 -24.15 7.28
CA SER A 461 -11.73 -23.93 7.68
C SER A 461 -12.57 -25.20 7.63
N THR A 462 -13.61 -25.30 8.47
CA THR A 462 -14.54 -26.46 8.38
C THR A 462 -15.62 -26.27 7.31
N GLY A 463 -15.88 -25.02 6.89
CA GLY A 463 -16.72 -24.70 5.73
C GLY A 463 -15.90 -24.50 4.46
N ASN A 464 -16.02 -23.32 3.84
CA ASN A 464 -15.43 -23.01 2.54
C ASN A 464 -14.21 -22.09 2.69
N GLY A 465 -13.32 -22.09 1.69
CA GLY A 465 -12.17 -21.17 1.66
C GLY A 465 -11.22 -21.48 2.81
N GLY A 466 -10.39 -22.51 2.68
CA GLY A 466 -9.36 -22.80 3.69
C GLY A 466 -8.37 -21.64 3.77
N GLY A 467 -7.89 -21.18 2.62
CA GLY A 467 -7.09 -19.98 2.47
C GLY A 467 -7.96 -18.73 2.42
N ILE A 468 -8.68 -18.56 1.31
CA ILE A 468 -9.45 -17.35 0.99
C ILE A 468 -10.90 -17.72 0.70
N ARG A 469 -11.85 -17.01 1.31
CA ARG A 469 -13.26 -16.95 0.88
C ARG A 469 -13.58 -15.51 0.48
N SER A 470 -14.11 -15.30 -0.72
CA SER A 470 -14.47 -13.97 -1.22
C SER A 470 -15.84 -13.92 -1.87
N GLY A 471 -16.60 -12.88 -1.52
CA GLY A 471 -17.82 -12.44 -2.19
C GLY A 471 -17.59 -11.47 -3.35
N SER A 472 -16.36 -10.97 -3.50
CA SER A 472 -15.97 -10.04 -4.57
C SER A 472 -14.76 -10.59 -5.32
N THR A 473 -14.03 -9.72 -6.03
CA THR A 473 -12.91 -10.14 -6.87
C THR A 473 -11.75 -10.61 -6.01
N VAL A 474 -11.06 -11.66 -6.44
CA VAL A 474 -9.76 -12.06 -5.89
C VAL A 474 -8.71 -11.97 -6.98
N SER A 475 -7.69 -11.16 -6.77
CA SER A 475 -6.61 -10.92 -7.73
C SER A 475 -5.28 -11.33 -7.13
N LEU A 476 -4.58 -12.25 -7.79
CA LEU A 476 -3.23 -12.69 -7.40
C LEU A 476 -2.26 -12.33 -8.51
N THR A 477 -1.20 -11.62 -8.14
CA THR A 477 -0.06 -11.31 -9.01
C THR A 477 1.21 -11.78 -8.33
N ASN A 478 2.02 -12.59 -9.01
CA ASN A 478 3.27 -13.13 -8.43
C ASN A 478 3.06 -13.74 -7.03
N SER A 479 1.95 -14.42 -6.80
CA SER A 479 1.55 -14.84 -5.45
C SER A 479 1.36 -16.35 -5.35
N THR A 480 1.44 -16.88 -4.14
CA THR A 480 1.30 -18.32 -3.86
C THR A 480 0.16 -18.61 -2.87
N VAL A 481 -0.73 -19.53 -3.22
CA VAL A 481 -1.75 -20.06 -2.31
C VAL A 481 -1.54 -21.55 -2.16
N SER A 482 -1.10 -22.00 -0.99
CA SER A 482 -0.64 -23.39 -0.83
C SER A 482 -0.92 -24.05 0.50
N GLY A 483 -1.22 -25.35 0.48
CA GLY A 483 -1.36 -26.13 1.71
C GLY A 483 -2.56 -25.74 2.56
N ASN A 484 -3.57 -25.04 2.00
CA ASN A 484 -4.76 -24.64 2.74
C ASN A 484 -5.84 -25.74 2.67
N SER A 485 -6.67 -25.85 3.70
CA SER A 485 -7.66 -26.93 3.83
C SER A 485 -9.07 -26.42 4.15
N ALA A 486 -10.07 -26.88 3.41
CA ALA A 486 -11.49 -26.59 3.64
C ALA A 486 -12.29 -27.89 3.85
N GLY A 487 -13.22 -27.90 4.79
CA GLY A 487 -14.12 -29.04 4.99
C GLY A 487 -15.15 -29.22 3.86
N ARG A 488 -15.50 -28.13 3.14
CA ARG A 488 -16.44 -28.14 2.01
C ARG A 488 -15.74 -27.78 0.70
N ASP A 489 -15.71 -26.51 0.32
CA ASP A 489 -15.29 -26.07 -1.01
C ASP A 489 -14.12 -25.08 -0.96
N GLY A 490 -13.24 -25.10 -1.95
CA GLY A 490 -12.18 -24.10 -2.09
C GLY A 490 -11.14 -24.24 -1.01
N GLY A 491 -10.31 -25.27 -1.06
CA GLY A 491 -9.21 -25.44 -0.10
C GLY A 491 -8.31 -24.21 -0.10
N GLY A 492 -7.88 -23.79 -1.29
CA GLY A 492 -7.14 -22.55 -1.51
C GLY A 492 -8.08 -21.34 -1.52
N ILE A 493 -8.92 -21.26 -2.56
CA ILE A 493 -9.77 -20.09 -2.84
C ILE A 493 -11.21 -20.54 -3.07
N ASN A 494 -12.17 -19.88 -2.40
CA ASN A 494 -13.59 -19.99 -2.66
C ASN A 494 -14.17 -18.63 -3.10
N GLY A 495 -14.49 -18.49 -4.38
CA GLY A 495 -15.20 -17.34 -4.93
C GLY A 495 -16.69 -17.63 -5.07
N PHE A 496 -17.54 -16.96 -4.30
CA PHE A 496 -18.98 -17.26 -4.27
C PHE A 496 -19.89 -16.22 -4.95
N ARG A 497 -19.31 -15.12 -5.48
CA ARG A 497 -20.04 -14.03 -6.16
C ARG A 497 -19.15 -13.28 -7.18
N GLY A 498 -17.86 -13.10 -6.87
CA GLY A 498 -16.89 -12.38 -7.72
C GLY A 498 -15.97 -13.25 -8.57
N ASP A 499 -15.15 -12.58 -9.37
CA ASP A 499 -14.22 -13.17 -10.32
C ASP A 499 -12.90 -13.56 -9.63
N ILE A 500 -12.24 -14.62 -10.12
CA ILE A 500 -10.89 -15.01 -9.68
C ILE A 500 -9.90 -14.74 -10.81
N ASN A 501 -8.92 -13.90 -10.53
CA ASN A 501 -7.89 -13.45 -11.47
C ASN A 501 -6.50 -13.88 -10.96
N LEU A 502 -5.82 -14.71 -11.75
CA LEU A 502 -4.47 -15.19 -11.45
C LEU A 502 -3.53 -14.75 -12.56
N THR A 503 -2.51 -13.98 -12.21
CA THR A 503 -1.44 -13.57 -13.11
C THR A 503 -0.12 -14.02 -12.52
N ASN A 504 0.63 -14.84 -13.26
CA ASN A 504 1.97 -15.25 -12.84
C ASN A 504 1.96 -15.81 -11.41
N SER A 505 0.98 -16.65 -11.04
CA SER A 505 0.74 -17.08 -9.66
C SER A 505 0.59 -18.59 -9.54
N THR A 506 0.79 -19.13 -8.34
CA THR A 506 0.75 -20.58 -8.07
C THR A 506 -0.31 -20.91 -7.01
N VAL A 507 -1.29 -21.75 -7.36
CA VAL A 507 -2.30 -22.30 -6.44
C VAL A 507 -2.12 -23.81 -6.38
N ALA A 508 -1.49 -24.32 -5.31
CA ALA A 508 -1.09 -25.73 -5.25
C ALA A 508 -1.24 -26.38 -3.89
N PHE A 509 -1.33 -27.70 -3.85
CA PHE A 509 -1.35 -28.46 -2.58
C PHE A 509 -2.47 -28.09 -1.61
N ASN A 510 -3.58 -27.52 -2.11
CA ASN A 510 -4.73 -27.20 -1.29
C ASN A 510 -5.76 -28.34 -1.30
N THR A 511 -6.50 -28.50 -0.20
CA THR A 511 -7.44 -29.60 0.02
C THR A 511 -8.84 -29.12 0.33
N ALA A 512 -9.85 -29.69 -0.33
CA ALA A 512 -11.27 -29.46 -0.02
C ALA A 512 -12.01 -30.79 0.12
N GLY A 513 -13.06 -30.85 0.95
CA GLY A 513 -13.89 -32.05 1.09
C GLY A 513 -14.76 -32.35 -0.15
N SER A 514 -15.23 -31.31 -0.84
CA SER A 514 -16.28 -31.40 -1.87
C SER A 514 -15.81 -30.89 -3.23
N PHE A 515 -15.77 -29.57 -3.45
CA PHE A 515 -15.44 -28.98 -4.75
C PHE A 515 -14.19 -28.10 -4.68
N GLY A 516 -13.32 -28.15 -5.70
CA GLY A 516 -12.25 -27.17 -5.87
C GLY A 516 -11.23 -27.20 -4.73
N GLY A 517 -10.31 -28.15 -4.75
CA GLY A 517 -9.19 -28.15 -3.80
C GLY A 517 -8.38 -26.87 -3.91
N GLY A 518 -8.04 -26.48 -5.14
CA GLY A 518 -7.38 -25.20 -5.46
C GLY A 518 -8.37 -24.05 -5.43
N VAL A 519 -9.24 -23.99 -6.43
CA VAL A 519 -10.24 -22.93 -6.63
C VAL A 519 -11.63 -23.54 -6.71
N ALA A 520 -12.56 -23.06 -5.91
CA ALA A 520 -13.98 -23.36 -6.03
C ALA A 520 -14.77 -22.12 -6.43
N LEU A 521 -15.60 -22.28 -7.47
CA LEU A 521 -16.46 -21.24 -8.00
C LEU A 521 -17.92 -21.58 -7.73
N LYS A 522 -18.64 -20.63 -7.14
CA LYS A 522 -20.08 -20.69 -6.92
C LYS A 522 -20.66 -19.38 -7.42
N ALA A 523 -21.19 -19.33 -8.63
CA ALA A 523 -21.74 -18.07 -9.10
C ALA A 523 -23.21 -17.98 -8.72
N LEU A 524 -23.50 -17.38 -7.55
CA LEU A 524 -24.84 -17.38 -6.97
C LEU A 524 -25.88 -16.64 -7.83
N PHE A 525 -25.51 -15.49 -8.40
CA PHE A 525 -26.47 -14.58 -9.05
C PHE A 525 -26.12 -14.17 -10.49
N ARG A 526 -24.91 -14.48 -10.96
CA ARG A 526 -24.43 -14.11 -12.31
C ARG A 526 -23.44 -15.15 -12.83
N THR A 527 -23.01 -15.05 -14.08
CA THR A 527 -21.82 -15.77 -14.57
C THR A 527 -20.58 -14.98 -14.17
N THR A 528 -19.57 -15.61 -13.56
CA THR A 528 -18.27 -14.98 -13.27
C THR A 528 -17.32 -15.17 -14.45
N THR A 529 -16.39 -14.23 -14.63
CA THR A 529 -15.35 -14.27 -15.65
C THR A 529 -13.99 -14.45 -14.98
N ASN A 530 -13.50 -15.69 -14.96
CA ASN A 530 -12.28 -16.06 -14.26
C ASN A 530 -11.10 -16.06 -15.22
N THR A 531 -10.04 -15.33 -14.89
CA THR A 531 -8.91 -15.10 -15.79
C THR A 531 -7.63 -15.68 -15.21
N PHE A 532 -7.03 -16.67 -15.89
CA PHE A 532 -5.76 -17.24 -15.46
C PHE A 532 -4.72 -17.06 -16.57
N THR A 533 -3.67 -16.31 -16.27
CA THR A 533 -2.58 -16.02 -17.21
C THR A 533 -1.24 -16.36 -16.57
N ASN A 534 -0.38 -17.07 -17.30
CA ASN A 534 0.96 -17.44 -16.82
C ASN A 534 0.96 -18.13 -15.45
N SER A 535 -0.10 -18.85 -15.09
CA SER A 535 -0.31 -19.32 -13.72
C SER A 535 -0.34 -20.84 -13.63
N ILE A 536 -0.08 -21.37 -12.43
CA ILE A 536 -0.14 -22.80 -12.12
C ILE A 536 -1.29 -23.05 -11.15
N ILE A 537 -2.19 -23.99 -11.49
CA ILE A 537 -3.18 -24.56 -10.56
C ILE A 537 -3.03 -26.08 -10.60
N ALA A 538 -2.40 -26.67 -9.59
CA ALA A 538 -2.00 -28.07 -9.65
C ALA A 538 -1.79 -28.71 -8.27
N ASN A 539 -1.78 -30.04 -8.22
CA ASN A 539 -1.53 -30.81 -6.99
C ASN A 539 -2.53 -30.50 -5.87
N ASN A 540 -3.71 -30.00 -6.20
CA ASN A 540 -4.79 -29.80 -5.24
C ASN A 540 -5.65 -31.07 -5.14
N THR A 541 -6.41 -31.21 -4.06
CA THR A 541 -7.24 -32.41 -3.82
C THR A 541 -8.66 -32.01 -3.42
N ALA A 542 -9.66 -32.57 -4.10
CA ALA A 542 -11.07 -32.52 -3.71
C ALA A 542 -11.84 -33.71 -4.29
N SER A 543 -13.04 -33.98 -3.78
CA SER A 543 -13.90 -35.04 -4.31
C SER A 543 -14.32 -34.76 -5.76
N THR A 544 -14.58 -33.49 -6.10
CA THR A 544 -14.93 -33.03 -7.44
C THR A 544 -14.09 -31.82 -7.81
N GLY A 545 -13.51 -31.83 -9.01
CA GLY A 545 -12.68 -30.73 -9.51
C GLY A 545 -11.54 -30.35 -8.57
N PRO A 546 -10.51 -31.20 -8.44
CA PRO A 546 -9.42 -30.98 -7.49
C PRO A 546 -8.72 -29.63 -7.67
N ASP A 547 -8.41 -29.22 -8.90
CA ASP A 547 -7.74 -27.93 -9.12
C ASP A 547 -8.75 -26.78 -9.25
N VAL A 548 -9.74 -26.92 -10.13
CA VAL A 548 -10.83 -25.94 -10.28
C VAL A 548 -12.17 -26.68 -10.29
N GLY A 549 -13.02 -26.39 -9.30
CA GLY A 549 -14.34 -27.00 -9.14
C GLY A 549 -15.46 -25.98 -9.24
N ILE A 550 -16.53 -26.33 -9.94
CA ILE A 550 -17.73 -25.49 -10.07
C ILE A 550 -18.89 -26.14 -9.33
N ARG A 551 -19.41 -25.47 -8.30
CA ARG A 551 -20.52 -26.00 -7.50
C ARG A 551 -21.89 -25.65 -8.06
N ARG A 552 -22.06 -24.46 -8.64
CA ARG A 552 -23.32 -23.97 -9.21
C ARG A 552 -23.08 -23.05 -10.40
N ASN A 553 -23.95 -23.16 -11.39
CA ASN A 553 -24.03 -22.33 -12.59
C ASN A 553 -22.78 -22.38 -13.50
N SER A 554 -22.99 -22.12 -14.79
CA SER A 554 -21.92 -22.01 -15.77
C SER A 554 -20.99 -20.84 -15.43
N GLN A 555 -19.70 -21.02 -15.68
CA GLN A 555 -18.69 -19.97 -15.55
C GLN A 555 -18.15 -19.56 -16.93
N SER A 556 -17.53 -18.39 -17.00
CA SER A 556 -16.70 -18.00 -18.13
C SER A 556 -15.22 -18.03 -17.72
N PHE A 557 -14.38 -18.57 -18.59
CA PHE A 557 -12.94 -18.68 -18.38
C PHE A 557 -12.16 -17.99 -19.50
N ASN A 558 -11.22 -17.13 -19.11
CA ASN A 558 -10.23 -16.51 -19.99
C ASN A 558 -8.85 -17.02 -19.58
N ILE A 559 -8.45 -18.18 -20.09
CA ILE A 559 -7.22 -18.86 -19.65
C ILE A 559 -6.20 -18.91 -20.77
N SER A 560 -5.01 -18.40 -20.51
CA SER A 560 -3.88 -18.41 -21.45
C SER A 560 -2.56 -18.70 -20.74
N ASN A 561 -1.66 -19.39 -21.45
CA ASN A 561 -0.32 -19.70 -21.01
C ASN A 561 -0.27 -20.20 -19.55
N SER A 562 -1.24 -21.03 -19.15
CA SER A 562 -1.37 -21.49 -17.77
C SER A 562 -1.34 -23.01 -17.71
N LEU A 563 -0.79 -23.54 -16.61
CA LEU A 563 -0.73 -24.96 -16.33
C LEU A 563 -1.82 -25.32 -15.33
N ILE A 564 -2.74 -26.20 -15.74
CA ILE A 564 -3.77 -26.76 -14.85
C ILE A 564 -3.65 -28.28 -14.89
N LEU A 565 -3.37 -28.90 -13.74
CA LEU A 565 -3.15 -30.35 -13.70
C LEU A 565 -4.44 -31.12 -14.02
N SER A 566 -5.60 -30.66 -13.55
CA SER A 566 -6.90 -31.30 -13.79
C SER A 566 -8.00 -30.27 -14.06
N THR A 567 -8.61 -30.37 -15.24
CA THR A 567 -9.82 -29.60 -15.61
C THR A 567 -11.12 -30.37 -15.36
N ALA A 568 -11.05 -31.56 -14.76
CA ALA A 568 -12.25 -32.28 -14.32
C ALA A 568 -13.08 -31.38 -13.42
N GLY A 569 -14.40 -31.27 -13.63
CA GLY A 569 -15.27 -30.40 -12.82
C GLY A 569 -15.34 -28.93 -13.27
N MET A 570 -14.60 -28.52 -14.31
CA MET A 570 -14.76 -27.21 -14.95
C MET A 570 -15.87 -27.19 -16.02
N ASP A 571 -16.27 -28.36 -16.53
CA ASP A 571 -17.34 -28.49 -17.51
C ASP A 571 -18.70 -28.65 -16.81
N ASN A 572 -19.41 -27.52 -16.67
CA ASN A 572 -20.77 -27.43 -16.14
C ASN A 572 -21.60 -26.45 -16.99
N GLY A 573 -21.53 -26.61 -18.32
CA GLY A 573 -22.07 -25.63 -19.28
C GLY A 573 -21.25 -24.34 -19.35
N SER A 574 -20.03 -24.35 -18.81
CA SER A 574 -19.10 -23.22 -18.79
C SER A 574 -18.48 -22.97 -20.15
N SER A 575 -18.16 -21.70 -20.45
CA SER A 575 -17.42 -21.31 -21.65
C SER A 575 -15.93 -21.11 -21.34
N GLY A 576 -15.06 -21.37 -22.31
CA GLY A 576 -13.63 -21.09 -22.19
C GLY A 576 -12.84 -22.09 -21.34
N VAL A 577 -13.43 -23.26 -21.00
CA VAL A 577 -12.72 -24.35 -20.32
C VAL A 577 -11.44 -24.69 -21.12
N PRO A 578 -10.26 -24.73 -20.48
CA PRO A 578 -9.01 -24.75 -21.21
C PRO A 578 -8.75 -26.13 -21.80
N VAL A 579 -8.12 -26.13 -22.99
CA VAL A 579 -7.73 -27.34 -23.73
C VAL A 579 -6.21 -27.36 -23.84
N ASN A 580 -5.62 -28.55 -23.65
CA ASN A 580 -4.17 -28.72 -23.75
C ASN A 580 -3.63 -28.23 -25.10
N GLY A 581 -2.58 -27.40 -25.08
CA GLY A 581 -1.93 -26.83 -26.26
C GLY A 581 -2.67 -25.67 -26.93
N VAL A 582 -3.83 -25.26 -26.42
CA VAL A 582 -4.59 -24.10 -26.93
C VAL A 582 -4.27 -22.88 -26.08
N ASN A 583 -4.03 -21.72 -26.71
CA ASN A 583 -3.65 -20.47 -26.05
C ASN A 583 -2.42 -20.61 -25.14
N GLY A 584 -1.49 -21.51 -25.47
CA GLY A 584 -0.30 -21.80 -24.65
C GLY A 584 -0.58 -22.59 -23.36
N ASN A 585 -1.81 -23.09 -23.15
CA ASN A 585 -2.15 -23.80 -21.92
C ASN A 585 -1.58 -25.22 -21.88
N ILE A 586 -1.15 -25.64 -20.69
CA ILE A 586 -0.67 -26.99 -20.42
C ILE A 586 -1.66 -27.67 -19.48
N ILE A 587 -2.32 -28.74 -19.95
CA ILE A 587 -3.35 -29.43 -19.18
C ILE A 587 -2.96 -30.89 -18.96
N GLY A 588 -3.06 -31.39 -17.73
CA GLY A 588 -2.83 -32.80 -17.43
C GLY A 588 -1.38 -33.20 -17.15
N LEU A 589 -0.45 -32.25 -17.04
CA LEU A 589 0.96 -32.53 -16.74
C LEU A 589 1.34 -32.04 -15.34
N ASP A 590 2.14 -32.84 -14.63
CA ASP A 590 2.70 -32.47 -13.33
C ASP A 590 3.62 -31.23 -13.50
N PRO A 591 3.36 -30.13 -12.78
CA PRO A 591 4.22 -28.95 -12.81
C PRO A 591 5.62 -29.19 -12.20
N GLN A 592 5.86 -30.31 -11.51
CA GLN A 592 7.13 -30.62 -10.84
C GLN A 592 7.57 -29.49 -9.90
N LEU A 593 6.70 -29.16 -8.94
CA LEU A 593 6.98 -28.16 -7.91
C LEU A 593 7.82 -28.75 -6.77
N ALA A 594 8.81 -28.01 -6.30
CA ALA A 594 9.46 -28.24 -5.02
C ALA A 594 8.49 -27.93 -3.85
N PRO A 595 8.77 -28.41 -2.62
CA PRO A 595 7.99 -28.01 -1.43
C PRO A 595 7.95 -26.49 -1.23
N LEU A 596 6.91 -26.00 -0.55
CA LEU A 596 6.83 -24.60 -0.13
C LEU A 596 7.98 -24.34 0.85
N ALA A 597 8.78 -23.32 0.59
CA ALA A 597 9.90 -22.95 1.43
C ALA A 597 10.31 -21.49 1.20
N ASN A 598 11.12 -20.96 2.11
CA ASN A 598 11.85 -19.72 1.87
C ASN A 598 12.93 -19.94 0.80
N ASN A 599 12.65 -19.53 -0.44
CA ASN A 599 13.54 -19.66 -1.59
C ASN A 599 14.15 -18.31 -2.02
N GLY A 600 14.27 -17.38 -1.08
CA GLY A 600 14.57 -15.97 -1.34
C GLY A 600 13.31 -15.12 -1.50
N GLY A 601 13.46 -13.80 -1.41
CA GLY A 601 12.34 -12.85 -1.35
C GLY A 601 11.75 -12.68 0.05
N SER A 602 10.62 -11.99 0.13
CA SER A 602 9.90 -11.66 1.37
C SER A 602 8.93 -12.77 1.82
N THR A 603 8.51 -13.67 0.92
CA THR A 603 7.50 -14.71 1.19
C THR A 603 7.92 -16.09 0.66
N GLU A 604 7.32 -17.16 1.19
CA GLU A 604 7.65 -18.53 0.77
C GLU A 604 7.10 -18.85 -0.62
N THR A 605 7.81 -19.68 -1.39
CA THR A 605 7.42 -20.00 -2.78
C THR A 605 7.60 -21.49 -3.09
N HIS A 606 6.99 -21.95 -4.19
CA HIS A 606 7.28 -23.25 -4.79
C HIS A 606 8.24 -23.07 -5.96
N LEU A 607 9.49 -23.56 -5.85
CA LEU A 607 10.40 -23.59 -7.00
C LEU A 607 9.94 -24.58 -8.06
N LEU A 608 10.19 -24.26 -9.33
CA LEU A 608 10.11 -25.24 -10.41
C LEU A 608 11.33 -26.17 -10.33
N LEU A 609 11.11 -27.48 -10.43
CA LEU A 609 12.20 -28.45 -10.53
C LEU A 609 12.72 -28.52 -11.97
N SER A 610 13.98 -28.91 -12.12
CA SER A 610 14.60 -29.14 -13.44
C SER A 610 13.78 -30.15 -14.25
N GLY A 611 13.32 -29.73 -15.44
CA GLY A 611 12.48 -30.54 -16.31
C GLY A 611 10.98 -30.29 -16.14
N SER A 612 10.59 -29.33 -15.29
CA SER A 612 9.21 -28.86 -15.21
C SER A 612 8.69 -28.39 -16.58
N PRO A 613 7.45 -28.77 -16.96
CA PRO A 613 6.82 -28.27 -18.17
C PRO A 613 6.44 -26.78 -18.10
N ALA A 614 6.51 -26.16 -16.93
CA ALA A 614 6.19 -24.74 -16.74
C ALA A 614 7.36 -23.80 -17.09
N ILE A 615 8.58 -24.35 -17.26
CA ILE A 615 9.79 -23.59 -17.58
C ILE A 615 9.72 -23.08 -19.03
N ASP A 616 9.99 -21.79 -19.22
CA ASP A 616 9.95 -21.03 -20.47
C ASP A 616 8.60 -21.13 -21.22
N ALA A 617 7.53 -21.51 -20.52
CA ALA A 617 6.24 -21.85 -21.13
C ALA A 617 5.17 -20.76 -21.00
N GLY A 618 5.45 -19.71 -20.23
CA GLY A 618 4.58 -18.55 -20.07
C GLY A 618 4.60 -17.63 -21.30
N GLY A 619 3.53 -16.84 -21.44
CA GLY A 619 3.41 -15.78 -22.43
C GLY A 619 3.98 -14.44 -21.95
N VAL A 620 4.02 -13.45 -22.85
CA VAL A 620 4.51 -12.10 -22.56
C VAL A 620 3.80 -11.48 -21.35
N THR A 621 4.57 -10.82 -20.49
CA THR A 621 4.07 -10.10 -19.30
C THR A 621 4.77 -8.74 -19.18
N ALA A 622 4.11 -7.79 -18.51
CA ALA A 622 4.69 -6.49 -18.15
C ALA A 622 5.48 -6.55 -16.84
N LEU A 623 5.36 -7.65 -16.09
CA LEU A 623 6.08 -7.84 -14.82
C LEU A 623 7.58 -7.97 -15.08
N THR A 624 8.38 -7.19 -14.37
CA THR A 624 9.85 -7.22 -14.47
C THR A 624 10.48 -8.16 -13.46
N THR A 625 9.76 -8.51 -12.38
CA THR A 625 10.20 -9.44 -11.34
C THR A 625 9.20 -10.56 -11.07
N ASP A 626 9.66 -11.66 -10.50
CA ASP A 626 8.86 -12.73 -9.92
C ASP A 626 8.53 -12.45 -8.44
N GLN A 627 7.81 -13.36 -7.76
CA GLN A 627 7.41 -13.20 -6.35
C GLN A 627 8.59 -12.87 -5.41
N ARG A 628 9.80 -13.34 -5.74
CA ARG A 628 10.98 -13.20 -4.89
C ARG A 628 11.70 -11.87 -5.11
N GLY A 629 11.22 -11.07 -6.07
CA GLY A 629 11.91 -9.88 -6.56
C GLY A 629 13.01 -10.16 -7.58
N PHE A 630 13.13 -11.39 -8.10
CA PHE A 630 14.14 -11.73 -9.12
C PHE A 630 13.60 -11.48 -10.53
N ALA A 631 14.48 -11.30 -11.52
CA ALA A 631 14.08 -10.97 -12.89
C ALA A 631 13.05 -11.98 -13.45
N ARG A 632 11.94 -11.48 -14.00
CA ARG A 632 10.83 -12.31 -14.49
C ARG A 632 11.10 -12.97 -15.83
N LEU A 633 11.97 -12.39 -16.65
CA LEU A 633 12.37 -12.95 -17.93
C LEU A 633 13.80 -13.45 -17.80
N PHE A 634 13.96 -14.77 -17.65
CA PHE A 634 15.27 -15.41 -17.58
C PHE A 634 15.27 -16.72 -18.37
N GLY A 635 15.81 -16.67 -19.59
CA GLY A 635 15.84 -17.83 -20.47
C GLY A 635 15.22 -17.50 -21.82
N ALA A 636 14.48 -18.46 -22.37
CA ALA A 636 13.82 -18.34 -23.68
C ALA A 636 12.42 -17.72 -23.58
N GLY A 637 11.79 -17.79 -22.41
CA GLY A 637 10.48 -17.21 -22.11
C GLY A 637 10.39 -16.86 -20.63
N VAL A 638 9.20 -16.44 -20.19
CA VAL A 638 8.89 -16.41 -18.76
C VAL A 638 8.31 -17.75 -18.36
N ASP A 639 8.45 -18.13 -17.10
CA ASP A 639 7.84 -19.33 -16.58
C ASP A 639 6.37 -19.12 -16.21
N MET A 640 5.61 -20.21 -16.21
CA MET A 640 4.30 -20.22 -15.57
C MET A 640 4.45 -20.33 -14.05
N GLY A 641 3.59 -19.65 -13.30
CA GLY A 641 3.56 -19.67 -11.84
C GLY A 641 4.24 -18.46 -11.20
N ALA A 642 4.40 -18.51 -9.88
CA ALA A 642 4.87 -17.38 -9.09
C ALA A 642 6.38 -17.10 -9.16
N VAL A 643 7.16 -18.02 -9.70
CA VAL A 643 8.63 -17.96 -9.71
C VAL A 643 9.19 -18.15 -11.13
N GLU A 644 10.36 -17.57 -11.37
CA GLU A 644 11.18 -17.79 -12.56
C GLU A 644 12.35 -18.75 -12.24
N PHE A 645 12.46 -19.85 -12.97
CA PHE A 645 13.49 -20.87 -12.83
C PHE A 645 14.87 -20.33 -13.19
N GLY A 646 15.89 -20.81 -12.50
CA GLY A 646 17.30 -20.48 -12.80
C GLY A 646 17.74 -19.09 -12.34
N THR A 647 16.83 -18.22 -11.88
CA THR A 647 17.19 -16.95 -11.26
C THR A 647 17.76 -17.16 -9.86
N VAL A 648 18.80 -16.39 -9.52
CA VAL A 648 19.44 -16.36 -8.20
C VAL A 648 19.45 -14.94 -7.67
N ASN A 649 19.47 -14.79 -6.34
CA ASN A 649 19.49 -13.48 -5.70
C ASN A 649 20.71 -12.66 -6.17
N PRO A 650 20.51 -11.49 -6.81
CA PRO A 650 21.63 -10.64 -7.22
C PRO A 650 22.39 -10.03 -6.03
N ASN A 651 21.78 -9.94 -4.83
CA ASN A 651 22.37 -9.45 -3.59
C ASN A 651 21.99 -10.35 -2.41
N PRO A 652 22.77 -11.39 -2.07
CA PRO A 652 22.48 -12.24 -0.91
C PRO A 652 22.63 -11.42 0.39
N VAL A 653 21.51 -10.95 0.95
CA VAL A 653 21.48 -10.44 2.32
C VAL A 653 21.77 -11.63 3.25
N THR A 654 22.85 -11.55 4.01
CA THR A 654 23.20 -12.57 5.01
C THR A 654 22.30 -12.41 6.23
N THR A 655 21.11 -13.00 6.23
CA THR A 655 20.29 -13.12 7.43
C THR A 655 20.95 -14.11 8.42
N PRO A 656 20.99 -13.82 9.73
CA PRO A 656 21.50 -14.75 10.73
C PRO A 656 20.66 -16.04 10.72
N THR A 657 21.32 -17.19 10.75
CA THR A 657 20.68 -18.51 10.82
C THR A 657 19.78 -18.61 12.06
N THR A 658 18.47 -18.76 11.84
CA THR A 658 17.49 -19.11 12.88
C THR A 658 17.77 -20.54 13.39
N PRO A 659 17.55 -20.82 14.69
CA PRO A 659 17.76 -22.16 15.26
C PRO A 659 16.82 -23.20 14.65
N ALA A 660 17.29 -24.45 14.59
CA ALA A 660 16.59 -25.59 14.00
C ALA A 660 15.13 -25.75 14.46
N THR A 661 14.27 -26.05 13.50
CA THR A 661 12.86 -26.40 13.62
C THR A 661 12.65 -27.52 14.67
N PRO A 662 11.67 -27.42 15.59
CA PRO A 662 11.22 -28.55 16.38
C PRO A 662 10.63 -29.64 15.45
N ALA A 663 10.91 -30.89 15.79
CA ALA A 663 10.50 -32.06 15.00
C ALA A 663 8.99 -32.11 14.69
N THR A 664 8.70 -32.67 13.52
CA THR A 664 7.39 -32.97 12.92
C THR A 664 6.37 -33.51 13.94
N PRO A 665 5.13 -32.99 13.99
CA PRO A 665 4.06 -33.67 14.71
C PRO A 665 3.72 -34.99 14.01
N ALA A 666 3.57 -36.04 14.80
CA ALA A 666 3.20 -37.37 14.32
C ALA A 666 1.86 -37.36 13.58
N THR A 667 1.76 -38.29 12.62
CA THR A 667 0.57 -38.66 11.84
C THR A 667 -0.71 -38.64 12.68
N PRO A 668 -1.84 -38.08 12.20
CA PRO A 668 -3.08 -38.08 12.97
C PRO A 668 -3.54 -39.51 13.27
N ALA A 669 -3.63 -39.84 14.55
CA ALA A 669 -4.32 -41.04 15.00
C ALA A 669 -5.80 -40.95 14.63
N THR A 670 -6.34 -42.07 14.15
CA THR A 670 -7.76 -42.27 13.86
C THR A 670 -8.59 -41.99 15.11
N ILE A 671 -9.36 -40.90 15.13
CA ILE A 671 -10.31 -40.63 16.21
C ILE A 671 -11.54 -41.50 15.99
N ALA A 672 -11.68 -42.54 16.81
CA ALA A 672 -12.94 -43.24 17.01
C ALA A 672 -13.94 -42.30 17.69
N THR A 673 -15.13 -42.20 17.09
CA THR A 673 -16.31 -41.53 17.63
C THR A 673 -16.59 -41.93 19.08
N GLN A 674 -16.50 -40.98 20.01
CA GLN A 674 -17.25 -41.00 21.26
C GLN A 674 -18.15 -39.78 21.33
N ALA A 675 -19.45 -40.02 21.37
CA ALA A 675 -20.47 -39.02 21.65
C ALA A 675 -20.35 -38.60 23.12
N LEU A 676 -20.13 -37.31 23.37
CA LEU A 676 -20.30 -36.69 24.68
C LEU A 676 -21.56 -35.83 24.62
N ALA A 677 -22.57 -36.26 25.36
CA ALA A 677 -23.72 -35.45 25.73
C ALA A 677 -23.24 -34.35 26.68
N ALA A 678 -23.45 -33.09 26.32
CA ALA A 678 -23.28 -31.95 27.22
C ALA A 678 -24.67 -31.49 27.68
N GLU A 679 -24.97 -31.73 28.96
CA GLU A 679 -26.00 -31.02 29.70
C GLU A 679 -25.58 -29.55 29.88
N GLY A 680 -26.56 -28.65 29.85
CA GLY A 680 -26.34 -27.22 29.69
C GLY A 680 -25.93 -26.46 30.95
N SER A 681 -25.30 -25.31 30.71
CA SER A 681 -25.57 -24.02 31.39
C SER A 681 -24.64 -22.95 30.82
N ASP A 682 -25.13 -21.71 30.79
CA ASP A 682 -24.43 -20.44 30.56
C ASP A 682 -24.24 -19.95 29.12
N PHE A 683 -25.36 -19.55 28.50
CA PHE A 683 -25.39 -18.46 27.52
C PHE A 683 -25.88 -17.18 28.22
N ASN A 684 -24.95 -16.33 28.65
CA ASN A 684 -25.21 -14.92 28.94
C ASN A 684 -23.88 -14.15 28.96
N LEU A 685 -23.39 -13.73 27.79
CA LEU A 685 -22.62 -12.49 27.68
C LEU A 685 -22.61 -11.95 26.24
N ILE A 686 -22.95 -10.66 26.14
CA ILE A 686 -22.76 -9.70 25.03
C ILE A 686 -23.76 -9.78 23.86
N ARG A 687 -24.91 -9.14 24.08
CA ARG A 687 -25.63 -8.35 23.06
C ARG A 687 -24.87 -7.05 22.86
N GLN A 688 -24.34 -6.79 21.66
CA GLN A 688 -24.07 -5.43 21.20
C GLN A 688 -24.68 -5.27 19.81
N ILE A 689 -25.28 -4.10 19.64
CA ILE A 689 -26.32 -3.73 18.69
C ILE A 689 -25.74 -3.63 17.27
N TRP A 690 -26.31 -4.39 16.31
CA TRP A 690 -26.31 -4.06 14.89
C TRP A 690 -27.78 -3.88 14.49
N THR A 691 -28.13 -2.67 14.06
CA THR A 691 -29.44 -2.34 13.47
C THR A 691 -29.18 -1.85 12.06
N ASP A 692 -29.40 -2.72 11.07
CA ASP A 692 -29.93 -2.38 9.74
C ASP A 692 -30.26 -3.67 8.94
N PRO A 693 -31.17 -3.60 7.93
CA PRO A 693 -32.04 -4.71 7.56
C PRO A 693 -31.56 -5.58 6.39
N ILE A 694 -31.75 -6.90 6.56
CA ILE A 694 -32.06 -7.92 5.52
C ILE A 694 -31.07 -8.04 4.35
N GLU A 695 -29.97 -8.79 4.56
CA GLU A 695 -29.34 -9.62 3.51
C GLU A 695 -28.55 -10.85 4.06
N GLU A 696 -28.59 -11.13 5.37
CA GLU A 696 -27.83 -12.24 5.98
C GLU A 696 -28.53 -13.60 5.94
N THR A 697 -29.82 -13.66 5.57
CA THR A 697 -30.62 -14.89 5.70
C THR A 697 -30.38 -15.95 4.61
N GLU A 698 -29.87 -15.57 3.43
CA GLU A 698 -29.57 -16.54 2.34
C GLU A 698 -28.17 -17.17 2.44
N ALA A 699 -27.22 -16.53 3.14
CA ALA A 699 -25.91 -17.12 3.39
C ALA A 699 -25.92 -18.15 4.53
N LEU A 700 -26.76 -17.92 5.56
CA LEU A 700 -26.94 -18.83 6.69
C LEU A 700 -27.79 -20.07 6.35
N THR A 701 -28.72 -19.99 5.40
CA THR A 701 -29.59 -21.12 5.01
C THR A 701 -28.87 -22.19 4.17
N ASP A 702 -27.78 -21.85 3.47
CA ASP A 702 -26.92 -22.80 2.76
C ASP A 702 -25.81 -23.44 3.67
N GLU A 703 -25.67 -22.94 4.90
CA GLU A 703 -24.68 -23.39 5.90
C GLU A 703 -25.23 -24.40 6.92
N LEU A 704 -26.54 -24.63 6.95
CA LEU A 704 -27.21 -25.72 7.68
C LEU A 704 -27.97 -26.63 6.71
N GLU A 705 -27.25 -27.54 6.03
CA GLU A 705 -27.89 -28.72 5.44
C GLU A 705 -28.38 -29.62 6.59
N VAL A 706 -29.62 -29.38 7.03
CA VAL A 706 -30.41 -30.32 7.83
C VAL A 706 -30.89 -31.42 6.89
N GLU A 707 -29.96 -32.28 6.46
CA GLU A 707 -30.29 -33.54 5.80
C GLU A 707 -29.63 -34.67 6.58
N ARG A 708 -30.29 -35.06 7.69
CA ARG A 708 -30.39 -36.41 8.28
C ARG A 708 -30.83 -36.34 9.74
N ALA A 709 -32.10 -36.00 9.98
CA ALA A 709 -32.78 -36.35 11.23
C ALA A 709 -34.32 -36.28 11.11
N CYS A 710 -34.92 -36.70 10.00
CA CYS A 710 -36.39 -36.80 9.91
C CYS A 710 -36.83 -37.94 8.98
N THR A 711 -36.35 -39.16 9.24
CA THR A 711 -36.93 -40.39 8.67
C THR A 711 -37.20 -41.39 9.78
N SER A 712 -38.07 -41.03 10.73
CA SER A 712 -38.71 -42.01 11.61
C SER A 712 -39.99 -41.50 12.29
N ILE A 713 -40.85 -40.75 11.60
CA ILE A 713 -42.22 -40.48 12.08
C ILE A 713 -43.20 -41.04 11.05
N PRO A 714 -43.93 -42.14 11.34
CA PRO A 714 -44.95 -42.65 10.44
C PRO A 714 -46.18 -41.73 10.47
N GLY A 715 -46.64 -41.26 9.30
CA GLY A 715 -48.01 -40.72 9.17
C GLY A 715 -48.20 -39.34 8.53
N LEU A 716 -47.26 -38.79 7.75
CA LEU A 716 -47.55 -37.63 6.89
C LEU A 716 -47.61 -38.03 5.41
N GLU A 717 -48.82 -38.08 4.86
CA GLU A 717 -49.05 -37.96 3.42
C GLU A 717 -49.09 -36.48 3.04
N LEU A 718 -48.19 -36.04 2.16
CA LEU A 718 -48.28 -34.74 1.51
C LEU A 718 -49.16 -34.90 0.26
N LYS A 719 -50.33 -34.26 0.25
CA LYS A 719 -51.10 -34.08 -0.99
C LYS A 719 -50.52 -32.90 -1.77
N SER A 720 -50.11 -33.18 -2.99
CA SER A 720 -49.88 -32.19 -4.03
C SER A 720 -51.22 -31.74 -4.62
N ASP A 721 -51.50 -30.44 -4.65
CA ASP A 721 -52.51 -29.90 -5.55
C ASP A 721 -51.83 -29.13 -6.69
N GLU A 722 -52.16 -29.56 -7.90
CA GLU A 722 -51.83 -28.95 -9.19
C GLU A 722 -52.70 -27.71 -9.45
N ASN A 723 -52.17 -26.80 -10.28
CA ASN A 723 -52.88 -25.87 -11.16
C ASN A 723 -53.90 -24.89 -10.54
N ASP A 724 -53.51 -23.61 -10.45
CA ASP A 724 -54.16 -22.58 -11.26
C ASP A 724 -53.16 -21.51 -11.68
N GLY A 725 -53.30 -21.04 -12.92
CA GLY A 725 -52.59 -19.88 -13.43
C GLY A 725 -53.48 -18.66 -13.32
N SER A 726 -53.03 -17.67 -12.56
CA SER A 726 -53.44 -16.27 -12.75
C SER A 726 -52.39 -15.31 -12.21
N THR A 727 -52.11 -14.30 -13.04
CA THR A 727 -51.29 -13.12 -12.75
C THR A 727 -52.14 -12.11 -11.98
N ASP A 728 -51.84 -11.85 -10.72
CA ASP A 728 -51.77 -10.48 -10.17
C ASP A 728 -51.34 -10.48 -8.69
N ASP A 729 -50.65 -9.40 -8.36
CA ASP A 729 -50.00 -9.05 -7.10
C ASP A 729 -51.03 -8.76 -5.97
N LYS A 730 -50.71 -9.23 -4.75
CA LYS A 730 -51.21 -8.87 -3.40
C LYS A 730 -51.84 -10.00 -2.54
N ASP A 731 -51.34 -10.05 -1.31
CA ASP A 731 -51.86 -10.69 -0.09
C ASP A 731 -51.72 -12.22 0.06
N LEU A 732 -50.54 -12.65 0.54
CA LEU A 732 -50.34 -13.94 1.22
C LEU A 732 -50.07 -13.70 2.71
N ALA A 733 -51.13 -13.80 3.51
CA ALA A 733 -51.04 -13.96 4.97
C ALA A 733 -52.04 -15.01 5.43
N ALA A 734 -51.71 -16.29 5.22
CA ALA A 734 -52.44 -17.41 5.80
C ALA A 734 -51.68 -17.95 7.02
N THR A 735 -52.11 -17.52 8.20
CA THR A 735 -51.61 -17.95 9.51
C THR A 735 -52.01 -19.41 9.80
N ALA A 736 -51.04 -20.34 9.74
CA ALA A 736 -51.23 -21.68 10.30
C ALA A 736 -51.03 -21.63 11.82
N LYS A 737 -52.14 -21.71 12.55
CA LYS A 737 -52.17 -21.74 14.02
C LYS A 737 -52.08 -23.19 14.49
N ALA A 738 -50.89 -23.62 14.91
CA ALA A 738 -50.71 -24.85 15.66
C ALA A 738 -50.52 -24.49 17.14
N GLU A 739 -51.46 -24.91 17.98
CA GLU A 739 -51.39 -24.78 19.43
C GLU A 739 -50.25 -25.67 19.98
N PHE A 740 -49.29 -25.05 20.63
CA PHE A 740 -48.44 -25.69 21.63
C PHE A 740 -48.30 -24.73 22.83
N ASP A 741 -48.59 -25.26 24.01
CA ASP A 741 -48.58 -24.54 25.29
C ASP A 741 -47.17 -24.04 25.64
N GLY A 742 -47.07 -22.74 25.97
CA GLY A 742 -46.03 -22.20 26.86
C GLY A 742 -45.05 -21.20 26.24
N ASN A 743 -45.34 -19.91 26.50
CA ASN A 743 -44.43 -18.76 26.52
C ASN A 743 -43.71 -18.33 25.23
N CYS A 744 -44.34 -17.41 24.48
CA CYS A 744 -43.65 -16.23 23.91
C CYS A 744 -44.67 -15.10 23.64
N LEU A 745 -44.32 -13.87 24.05
CA LEU A 745 -45.00 -12.61 23.70
C LEU A 745 -44.74 -12.25 22.23
N PRO A 746 -45.65 -11.52 21.55
CA PRO A 746 -45.54 -11.21 20.14
C PRO A 746 -44.53 -10.08 19.90
N ILE A 747 -43.66 -10.23 18.90
CA ILE A 747 -42.97 -9.09 18.29
C ILE A 747 -43.83 -8.64 17.12
N ALA A 748 -44.38 -7.44 17.23
CA ALA A 748 -44.96 -6.72 16.10
C ALA A 748 -43.81 -6.33 15.15
N VAL A 749 -44.03 -6.53 13.85
CA VAL A 749 -43.11 -6.15 12.78
C VAL A 749 -43.50 -4.74 12.33
N GLU A 750 -42.58 -3.78 12.46
CA GLU A 750 -42.49 -2.58 11.62
C GLU A 750 -41.15 -2.59 10.88
#